data_AF-E1ZLX2-F1
#
_entry.id   AF-E1ZLX2-F1
#
_cell.length_a   1.000
_cell.length_b   1.000
_cell.length_c   1.000
_cell.angle_alpha   90.00
_cell.angle_beta   90.00
_cell.angle_gamma   90.00
#
_symmetry.space_group_name_H-M   'P 1'
#
loop_
_entity.id
_entity.type
_entity.pdbx_description
1 polymer ?
#
loop_
_entity_poly.entity_id
_entity_poly.type
_entity_poly.pdbx_seq_one_letter_code
_entity_poly.pdbx_strand_id
1 'polypeptide(L)'
;MGERERTAPDEYYVKASDESLVQISCDAGAVILGLRKPRYGSQAAGCNSTDSYRIVAAACLGEQQCVLRSSADVYGDPCPAGTIKSLELTYWPSPSPSGNPIDPQEVDDKPGSFSSLWGRSGERWSPAGKLTDWSYAGYAANDQPIPDYPAKFNVQDFGAVADGRTDSAVAFQKAVDAAARSPYAATGVAVEVPAGRYVLRKAITITNSNVALRGAGAGKTVLYFPQTMSELFGPSPNWAFGGSFISIVGRKVDSAARANFLASITKTARRGDRRLQARRSGQRRQPGRRGLSGRGCAWVSNTDVFRVGQWVRLWASNPGNRSQRRRSLLSLKAGLAAGAATPANLTAAQSGRRLASDGDDDSSASGAPLRLFQDPYLQAAVAAAAAAEAKAAAAAAEAGPEPDKADALSADPVAAALAAEQEAAELNPLQLDAMLLAAARYGSMALAAEIADGEYDPAWLEEFASNVEGGGGGDEGGDEGGERAPAQAVPGSLDYYLYGDSRAVDSGADYNVFPKSDHIRMASRVSAVGDGWIELERPLPWDMREQWAPVLHRFAPTVQNSGLEGFTVEFAWSTFPSHFSAQGANAIALYDAANCWVQDIKVINGDNGIIMSGVDFITVDRTRFEATRSRGKDSGHHALWTSRSADVRFTSFWIEGGWVHDISLDQFAELMVYANGGGTNVNIDCHRAGSHSNLFSNINFGAGTRPFWSGGEKSRGAHSGANNTFWNLWGDRALELPPCSYGPMLTFVGNFGGQKSSRRRELLAQQPDAAADRYQGEAFVSAVAVEGGPIIIPEEEEAKAAAAGAEAQALGSRRGLESAAGVPPPPAPSEWLPEDVSVEPSPPEPAAQTFYSSDEEESSDEEGSGEGGEEGTADDGSSGEAGALAVGGECRGVGWFVERIPFNRALPQLPADLFQAQLVARKLRQAVSK
;
A
#
# COMPACT_ATOMS: atom_id res chain seq x y z
N MET A 1 -10.90 30.52 -33.09
CA MET A 1 -10.82 29.72 -31.85
C MET A 1 -11.69 28.50 -32.05
N GLY A 2 -11.31 27.35 -31.48
CA GLY A 2 -12.10 26.12 -31.58
C GLY A 2 -13.42 26.17 -30.81
N GLU A 3 -14.35 25.29 -31.15
CA GLU A 3 -15.64 25.15 -30.47
C GLU A 3 -15.52 24.17 -29.29
N ARG A 4 -16.06 24.54 -28.11
CA ARG A 4 -16.15 23.71 -26.89
C ARG A 4 -17.60 23.23 -26.76
N GLU A 5 -17.84 21.94 -26.90
CA GLU A 5 -19.16 21.31 -26.75
C GLU A 5 -19.17 20.37 -25.54
N ARG A 6 -20.22 20.40 -24.71
CA ARG A 6 -20.34 19.49 -23.55
C ARG A 6 -20.99 18.19 -23.99
N THR A 7 -20.23 17.10 -24.06
CA THR A 7 -20.68 15.83 -24.63
C THR A 7 -21.27 14.85 -23.62
N ALA A 8 -21.03 15.05 -22.33
CA ALA A 8 -21.59 14.28 -21.22
C ALA A 8 -21.60 15.15 -19.94
N PRO A 9 -22.16 14.69 -18.81
CA PRO A 9 -21.76 15.20 -17.51
C PRO A 9 -20.23 15.18 -17.43
N ASP A 10 -19.68 16.37 -17.22
CA ASP A 10 -18.27 16.68 -16.99
C ASP A 10 -17.28 16.19 -18.07
N GLU A 11 -17.75 15.95 -19.29
CA GLU A 11 -16.91 15.79 -20.48
C GLU A 11 -17.12 16.93 -21.48
N TYR A 12 -16.01 17.44 -22.02
CA TYR A 12 -15.99 18.51 -23.01
C TYR A 12 -15.21 18.07 -24.26
N TYR A 13 -15.86 18.10 -25.42
CA TYR A 13 -15.21 17.94 -26.71
C TYR A 13 -14.70 19.29 -27.21
N VAL A 14 -13.55 19.28 -27.88
CA VAL A 14 -12.97 20.47 -28.50
C VAL A 14 -12.47 20.12 -29.90
N LYS A 15 -12.80 20.97 -30.87
CA LYS A 15 -12.33 20.87 -32.25
C LYS A 15 -11.73 22.19 -32.73
N ALA A 16 -10.58 22.09 -33.40
CA ALA A 16 -9.82 23.20 -33.96
C ALA A 16 -9.48 22.91 -35.42
N SER A 17 -9.71 23.86 -36.33
CA SER A 17 -9.32 23.72 -37.74
C SER A 17 -7.80 23.70 -37.90
N ASP A 18 -7.32 23.31 -39.08
CA ASP A 18 -5.94 23.56 -39.50
C ASP A 18 -5.56 25.03 -39.30
N GLU A 19 -4.28 25.25 -38.97
CA GLU A 19 -3.65 26.52 -38.61
C GLU A 19 -4.35 27.38 -37.54
N SER A 20 -5.21 26.79 -36.70
CA SER A 20 -5.92 27.53 -35.64
C SER A 20 -5.36 27.28 -34.23
N LEU A 21 -5.49 28.30 -33.37
CA LEU A 21 -5.30 28.15 -31.93
C LEU A 21 -6.58 27.67 -31.24
N VAL A 22 -6.41 26.77 -30.28
CA VAL A 22 -7.44 26.29 -29.38
C VAL A 22 -6.98 26.37 -27.93
N GLN A 23 -7.83 26.94 -27.09
CA GLN A 23 -7.63 27.04 -25.65
C GLN A 23 -8.55 26.01 -24.99
N ILE A 24 -7.95 25.03 -24.31
CA ILE A 24 -8.68 24.13 -23.42
C ILE A 24 -8.68 24.80 -22.06
N SER A 25 -9.84 24.86 -21.39
CA SER A 25 -10.00 25.49 -20.09
C SER A 25 -10.96 24.71 -19.20
N CYS A 26 -10.58 24.58 -17.94
CA CYS A 26 -11.45 24.15 -16.87
C CYS A 26 -12.11 25.37 -16.21
N ASP A 27 -13.16 25.11 -15.46
CA ASP A 27 -13.83 26.14 -14.67
C ASP A 27 -12.96 26.45 -13.42
N ALA A 28 -13.15 27.62 -12.78
CA ALA A 28 -12.20 28.11 -11.78
C ALA A 28 -12.00 27.14 -10.59
N GLY A 29 -10.74 26.82 -10.27
CA GLY A 29 -10.38 25.84 -9.24
C GLY A 29 -10.35 24.38 -9.72
N ALA A 30 -10.74 24.09 -10.96
CA ALA A 30 -10.60 22.78 -11.57
C ALA A 30 -9.38 22.69 -12.51
N VAL A 31 -8.91 21.46 -12.76
CA VAL A 31 -7.78 21.13 -13.66
C VAL A 31 -8.12 19.97 -14.59
N ILE A 32 -7.47 19.88 -15.75
CA ILE A 32 -7.71 18.82 -16.73
C ILE A 32 -7.15 17.50 -16.19
N LEU A 33 -8.03 16.63 -15.67
CA LEU A 33 -7.64 15.33 -15.10
C LEU A 33 -7.34 14.28 -16.17
N GLY A 34 -7.92 14.42 -17.37
CA GLY A 34 -7.74 13.43 -18.42
C GLY A 34 -8.14 13.88 -19.82
N LEU A 35 -7.67 13.10 -20.78
CA LEU A 35 -7.81 13.32 -22.21
C LEU A 35 -8.23 12.02 -22.89
N ARG A 36 -9.19 12.10 -23.81
CA ARG A 36 -9.67 10.95 -24.60
C ARG A 36 -9.62 11.28 -26.08
N LYS A 37 -8.99 10.38 -26.84
CA LYS A 37 -8.83 10.45 -28.31
C LYS A 37 -8.33 11.82 -28.85
N PRO A 38 -7.23 12.43 -28.33
CA PRO A 38 -6.58 13.53 -29.03
C PRO A 38 -6.09 13.06 -30.41
N ARG A 39 -6.51 13.76 -31.47
CA ARG A 39 -6.28 13.41 -32.87
C ARG A 39 -6.02 14.67 -33.69
N TYR A 40 -4.81 14.82 -34.23
CA TYR A 40 -4.55 15.79 -35.29
C TYR A 40 -4.49 15.07 -36.64
N GLY A 41 -5.37 15.42 -37.56
CA GLY A 41 -5.45 14.78 -38.88
C GLY A 41 -6.79 15.03 -39.55
N SER A 42 -7.24 14.09 -40.39
CA SER A 42 -8.50 14.21 -41.13
C SER A 42 -9.23 12.89 -41.20
N GLN A 43 -10.41 12.82 -40.55
CA GLN A 43 -11.24 11.61 -40.53
C GLN A 43 -11.76 11.24 -41.94
N ALA A 44 -12.00 12.23 -42.81
CA ALA A 44 -12.45 12.00 -44.18
C ALA A 44 -11.36 11.35 -45.06
N ALA A 45 -10.07 11.60 -44.76
CA ALA A 45 -8.92 11.03 -45.47
C ALA A 45 -8.25 9.86 -44.70
N GLY A 46 -8.81 9.43 -43.57
CA GLY A 46 -8.29 8.32 -42.77
C GLY A 46 -6.96 8.56 -42.03
N CYS A 47 -6.44 9.80 -42.03
CA CYS A 47 -5.13 10.14 -41.48
C CYS A 47 -5.20 10.73 -40.05
N ASN A 48 -4.18 10.42 -39.23
CA ASN A 48 -4.04 10.90 -37.86
C ASN A 48 -2.56 10.84 -37.40
N SER A 49 -2.09 11.86 -36.66
CA SER A 49 -0.75 11.90 -36.10
C SER A 49 -0.61 11.01 -34.86
N THR A 50 0.47 10.24 -34.80
CA THR A 50 0.85 9.39 -33.66
C THR A 50 1.19 10.20 -32.40
N ASP A 51 1.71 11.42 -32.56
CA ASP A 51 2.13 12.28 -31.45
C ASP A 51 0.99 13.10 -30.83
N SER A 52 -0.21 13.06 -31.43
CA SER A 52 -1.41 13.78 -30.98
C SER A 52 -1.65 13.64 -29.47
N TYR A 53 -1.64 12.41 -28.94
CA TYR A 53 -1.84 12.18 -27.51
C TYR A 53 -0.67 12.75 -26.68
N ARG A 54 0.58 12.49 -27.08
CA ARG A 54 1.78 12.87 -26.33
C ARG A 54 1.88 14.39 -26.13
N ILE A 55 1.64 15.15 -27.20
CA ILE A 55 1.76 16.61 -27.19
C ILE A 55 0.61 17.25 -26.40
N VAL A 56 -0.64 16.83 -26.64
CA VAL A 56 -1.80 17.37 -25.89
C VAL A 56 -1.70 16.99 -24.41
N ALA A 57 -1.25 15.77 -24.09
CA ALA A 57 -1.07 15.35 -22.70
C ALA A 57 0.01 16.17 -21.97
N ALA A 58 1.17 16.37 -22.60
CA ALA A 58 2.28 17.12 -22.01
C ALA A 58 1.99 18.63 -21.82
N ALA A 59 1.07 19.19 -22.61
CA ALA A 59 0.71 20.61 -22.54
C ALA A 59 -0.50 20.90 -21.63
N CYS A 60 -1.29 19.88 -21.23
CA CYS A 60 -2.61 20.10 -20.66
C CYS A 60 -2.95 19.26 -19.40
N LEU A 61 -2.39 18.06 -19.21
CA LEU A 61 -2.79 17.25 -18.04
C LEU A 61 -2.28 17.87 -16.73
N GLY A 62 -3.20 18.12 -15.80
CA GLY A 62 -2.93 18.81 -14.54
C GLY A 62 -3.03 20.34 -14.61
N GLU A 63 -3.16 20.93 -15.80
CA GLU A 63 -3.33 22.38 -15.96
C GLU A 63 -4.80 22.79 -15.84
N GLN A 64 -5.06 24.02 -15.35
CA GLN A 64 -6.39 24.63 -15.43
C GLN A 64 -6.73 25.10 -16.85
N GLN A 65 -5.71 25.50 -17.62
CA GLN A 65 -5.86 25.89 -19.02
C GLN A 65 -4.59 25.60 -19.81
N CYS A 66 -4.74 25.25 -21.09
CA CYS A 66 -3.64 25.12 -22.02
C CYS A 66 -4.02 25.68 -23.40
N VAL A 67 -3.03 26.13 -24.16
CA VAL A 67 -3.22 26.62 -25.53
C VAL A 67 -2.41 25.77 -26.50
N LEU A 68 -3.07 25.27 -27.54
CA LEU A 68 -2.52 24.39 -28.55
C LEU A 68 -2.68 25.02 -29.94
N ARG A 69 -1.68 24.87 -30.81
CA ARG A 69 -1.79 25.23 -32.24
C ARG A 69 -2.05 23.97 -33.05
N SER A 70 -3.25 23.87 -33.62
CA SER A 70 -3.64 22.82 -34.57
C SER A 70 -2.91 23.05 -35.89
N SER A 71 -1.69 22.52 -36.02
CA SER A 71 -0.80 22.75 -37.16
C SER A 71 0.16 21.57 -37.36
N ALA A 72 0.56 21.35 -38.62
CA ALA A 72 1.56 20.36 -39.00
C ALA A 72 2.95 20.65 -38.42
N ASP A 73 3.25 21.93 -38.11
CA ASP A 73 4.48 22.33 -37.42
C ASP A 73 4.60 21.70 -36.03
N VAL A 74 3.47 21.41 -35.39
CA VAL A 74 3.39 20.90 -34.01
C VAL A 74 3.27 19.38 -33.98
N TYR A 75 2.38 18.82 -34.79
CA TYR A 75 2.00 17.40 -34.75
C TYR A 75 2.59 16.56 -35.89
N GLY A 76 3.36 17.17 -36.80
CA GLY A 76 3.68 16.58 -38.11
C GLY A 76 2.50 16.60 -39.07
N ASP A 77 2.72 16.35 -40.36
CA ASP A 77 1.62 16.13 -41.32
C ASP A 77 1.41 14.62 -41.58
N PRO A 78 0.35 14.01 -41.02
CA PRO A 78 0.03 12.60 -41.24
C PRO A 78 -0.79 12.37 -42.52
N CYS A 79 -1.14 13.42 -43.28
CA CYS A 79 -2.13 13.38 -44.34
C CYS A 79 -1.55 13.62 -45.75
N PRO A 80 -2.23 13.16 -46.81
CA PRO A 80 -1.87 13.53 -48.19
C PRO A 80 -1.90 15.04 -48.42
N ALA A 81 -1.00 15.56 -49.26
CA ALA A 81 -0.90 16.99 -49.56
C ALA A 81 -2.25 17.58 -50.04
N GLY A 82 -2.64 18.73 -49.48
CA GLY A 82 -3.93 19.37 -49.75
C GLY A 82 -5.10 18.88 -48.87
N THR A 83 -4.89 17.91 -47.99
CA THR A 83 -5.89 17.48 -47.02
C THR A 83 -6.07 18.51 -45.91
N ILE A 84 -7.31 18.96 -45.71
CA ILE A 84 -7.70 19.81 -44.56
C ILE A 84 -7.65 18.95 -43.29
N LYS A 85 -6.86 19.40 -42.29
CA LYS A 85 -6.75 18.74 -40.98
C LYS A 85 -7.51 19.49 -39.89
N SER A 86 -7.70 18.83 -38.76
CA SER A 86 -8.17 19.42 -37.51
C SER A 86 -7.57 18.69 -36.32
N LEU A 87 -7.34 19.42 -35.23
CA LEU A 87 -7.13 18.84 -33.90
C LEU A 87 -8.49 18.61 -33.24
N GLU A 88 -8.75 17.39 -32.80
CA GLU A 88 -9.95 16.98 -32.07
C GLU A 88 -9.56 16.26 -30.78
N LEU A 89 -10.29 16.48 -29.68
CA LEU A 89 -10.12 15.74 -28.42
C LEU A 89 -11.40 15.80 -27.56
N THR A 90 -11.54 14.87 -26.60
CA THR A 90 -12.35 15.11 -25.39
C THR A 90 -11.43 15.30 -24.19
N TYR A 91 -11.79 16.18 -23.26
CA TYR A 91 -11.16 16.29 -21.94
C TYR A 91 -12.22 16.27 -20.83
N TRP A 92 -11.80 15.95 -19.61
CA TRP A 92 -12.63 16.12 -18.41
C TRP A 92 -11.85 16.87 -17.33
N PRO A 93 -12.46 17.86 -16.66
CA PRO A 93 -11.87 18.54 -15.51
C PRO A 93 -11.99 17.66 -14.26
N SER A 94 -11.34 18.08 -13.18
CA SER A 94 -11.75 17.74 -11.82
C SER A 94 -13.11 18.38 -11.50
N PRO A 95 -13.89 17.84 -10.55
CA PRO A 95 -15.05 18.55 -10.02
C PRO A 95 -14.64 19.94 -9.53
N SER A 96 -15.34 20.99 -9.99
CA SER A 96 -15.13 22.34 -9.49
C SER A 96 -15.66 22.42 -8.05
N PRO A 97 -14.88 22.86 -7.05
CA PRO A 97 -15.40 23.09 -5.71
C PRO A 97 -16.42 24.24 -5.77
N SER A 98 -17.66 23.98 -5.37
CA SER A 98 -18.77 24.93 -5.45
C SER A 98 -18.72 25.99 -4.33
N GLY A 99 -17.76 26.91 -4.41
CA GLY A 99 -17.63 28.01 -3.45
C GLY A 99 -16.53 29.02 -3.80
N ASN A 100 -16.90 30.03 -4.60
CA ASN A 100 -16.12 31.21 -5.04
C ASN A 100 -14.75 30.95 -5.71
N PRO A 101 -14.46 31.60 -6.85
CA PRO A 101 -13.13 31.53 -7.46
C PRO A 101 -12.09 32.21 -6.56
N ILE A 102 -11.11 31.46 -6.07
CA ILE A 102 -9.88 32.04 -5.56
C ILE A 102 -9.04 32.47 -6.76
N ASP A 103 -8.63 33.74 -6.78
CA ASP A 103 -7.76 34.29 -7.81
C ASP A 103 -6.42 33.52 -7.81
N PRO A 104 -5.90 33.06 -8.97
CA PRO A 104 -4.55 32.50 -9.07
C PRO A 104 -3.43 33.42 -8.52
N GLN A 105 -3.68 34.72 -8.36
CA GLN A 105 -2.77 35.68 -7.70
C GLN A 105 -2.94 35.75 -6.17
N GLU A 106 -3.99 35.15 -5.58
CA GLU A 106 -4.20 35.08 -4.13
C GLU A 106 -3.77 33.76 -3.45
N VAL A 107 -3.13 32.84 -4.20
CA VAL A 107 -2.22 31.82 -3.62
C VAL A 107 -0.88 32.47 -3.23
N ASP A 108 -1.02 33.56 -2.47
CA ASP A 108 0.00 34.24 -1.68
C ASP A 108 0.73 33.24 -0.78
N ASP A 109 2.00 33.50 -0.45
CA ASP A 109 2.90 32.58 0.28
C ASP A 109 2.60 32.52 1.79
N LYS A 110 1.32 32.31 2.12
CA LYS A 110 0.74 32.20 3.46
C LYS A 110 1.45 31.06 4.22
N PRO A 111 2.14 31.33 5.34
CA PRO A 111 2.88 30.32 6.08
C PRO A 111 1.98 29.16 6.52
N GLY A 112 2.28 27.95 6.05
CA GLY A 112 1.54 26.72 6.37
C GLY A 112 0.82 26.05 5.19
N SER A 113 0.71 26.69 4.01
CA SER A 113 0.07 26.08 2.83
C SER A 113 0.82 24.88 2.23
N PHE A 114 2.12 24.75 2.53
CA PHE A 114 2.99 23.68 2.06
C PHE A 114 3.63 22.93 3.24
N SER A 115 3.67 21.61 3.16
CA SER A 115 4.32 20.75 4.17
C SER A 115 5.82 21.03 4.30
N SER A 116 6.33 21.02 5.52
CA SER A 116 7.77 21.13 5.81
C SER A 116 8.60 19.95 5.30
N LEU A 117 7.99 18.79 4.99
CA LEU A 117 8.68 17.60 4.46
C LEU A 117 8.84 17.58 2.93
N TRP A 118 8.01 18.33 2.20
CA TRP A 118 8.03 18.35 0.73
C TRP A 118 8.31 19.76 0.17
N GLY A 119 7.69 20.79 0.73
CA GLY A 119 7.74 22.14 0.21
C GLY A 119 6.78 22.39 -0.95
N ARG A 120 7.08 23.36 -1.81
CA ARG A 120 6.26 23.74 -2.98
C ARG A 120 6.44 22.78 -4.16
N SER A 121 7.62 22.19 -4.34
CA SER A 121 7.95 21.35 -5.51
C SER A 121 8.95 20.23 -5.21
N GLY A 122 9.08 19.83 -3.94
CA GLY A 122 10.04 18.80 -3.50
C GLY A 122 11.40 19.37 -3.09
N GLU A 123 11.53 20.68 -2.94
CA GLU A 123 12.77 21.34 -2.54
C GLU A 123 13.17 21.06 -1.09
N ARG A 124 12.25 20.53 -0.27
CA ARG A 124 12.51 20.06 1.10
C ARG A 124 12.65 18.54 1.19
N TRP A 125 12.38 17.83 0.10
CA TRP A 125 12.46 16.37 0.10
C TRP A 125 13.91 15.89 0.11
N SER A 126 14.19 14.92 0.98
CA SER A 126 15.47 14.22 1.05
C SER A 126 15.24 12.71 0.97
N PRO A 127 16.04 11.95 0.19
CA PRO A 127 15.90 10.50 0.09
C PRO A 127 16.24 9.76 1.40
N ALA A 128 16.96 10.41 2.33
CA ALA A 128 17.20 9.92 3.70
C ALA A 128 16.20 10.49 4.73
N GLY A 129 15.26 11.35 4.29
CA GLY A 129 14.23 11.96 5.12
C GLY A 129 13.04 11.03 5.39
N LYS A 130 11.97 11.57 5.98
CA LYS A 130 10.78 10.78 6.37
C LYS A 130 9.97 10.25 5.18
N LEU A 131 9.89 11.03 4.08
CA LEU A 131 9.13 10.66 2.88
C LEU A 131 9.97 9.79 1.94
N THR A 132 9.49 8.59 1.65
CA THR A 132 10.03 7.69 0.63
C THR A 132 9.74 8.23 -0.80
N ASP A 133 10.46 7.76 -1.82
CA ASP A 133 10.14 8.05 -3.23
C ASP A 133 9.15 6.99 -3.77
N TRP A 134 7.86 7.31 -3.74
CA TRP A 134 6.78 6.47 -4.24
C TRP A 134 6.51 6.64 -5.74
N SER A 135 7.23 7.51 -6.46
CA SER A 135 6.97 7.77 -7.89
C SER A 135 7.10 6.52 -8.79
N TYR A 136 7.71 5.46 -8.28
CA TYR A 136 7.88 4.16 -8.93
C TYR A 136 6.68 3.22 -8.77
N ALA A 137 5.69 3.54 -7.93
CA ALA A 137 4.51 2.69 -7.74
C ALA A 137 3.54 2.78 -8.93
N GLY A 138 3.24 1.64 -9.56
CA GLY A 138 2.40 1.53 -10.76
C GLY A 138 3.09 0.88 -11.96
N TYR A 139 2.31 0.62 -13.01
CA TYR A 139 2.72 -0.01 -14.27
C TYR A 139 4.06 0.52 -14.81
N ALA A 140 4.99 -0.39 -15.09
CA ALA A 140 6.32 -0.09 -15.63
C ALA A 140 7.04 1.07 -14.89
N ALA A 141 6.86 1.11 -13.57
CA ALA A 141 7.35 2.15 -12.66
C ALA A 141 6.93 3.60 -13.02
N ASN A 142 5.83 3.79 -13.76
CA ASN A 142 5.39 5.03 -14.40
C ASN A 142 6.36 5.61 -15.47
N ASP A 143 7.40 4.87 -15.89
CA ASP A 143 8.29 5.27 -16.98
C ASP A 143 7.63 5.10 -18.36
N GLN A 144 6.58 4.28 -18.46
CA GLN A 144 5.78 4.04 -19.66
C GLN A 144 4.27 4.20 -19.35
N PRO A 145 3.44 4.58 -20.33
CA PRO A 145 1.99 4.48 -20.19
C PRO A 145 1.54 3.01 -20.18
N ILE A 146 0.39 2.74 -19.56
CA ILE A 146 -0.34 1.47 -19.75
C ILE A 146 -0.60 1.30 -21.27
N PRO A 147 -0.31 0.12 -21.86
CA PRO A 147 -0.30 -0.03 -23.30
C PRO A 147 -1.69 -0.26 -23.87
N ASP A 148 -2.07 0.54 -24.88
CA ASP A 148 -3.30 0.32 -25.64
C ASP A 148 -3.09 -0.83 -26.65
N TYR A 149 -3.35 -2.07 -26.21
CA TYR A 149 -3.17 -3.25 -27.05
C TYR A 149 -4.24 -3.38 -28.14
N PRO A 150 -3.86 -3.82 -29.36
CA PRO A 150 -4.80 -3.99 -30.44
C PRO A 150 -5.77 -5.15 -30.14
N ALA A 151 -7.06 -4.88 -30.23
CA ALA A 151 -8.08 -5.94 -30.26
C ALA A 151 -7.85 -6.82 -31.50
N LYS A 152 -7.61 -8.12 -31.28
CA LYS A 152 -7.43 -9.13 -32.34
C LYS A 152 -8.27 -10.39 -32.16
N PHE A 153 -8.93 -10.52 -31.02
CA PHE A 153 -9.80 -11.63 -30.65
C PHE A 153 -11.04 -11.03 -30.00
N ASN A 154 -12.25 -11.44 -30.39
CA ASN A 154 -13.48 -11.04 -29.74
C ASN A 154 -14.14 -12.28 -29.11
N VAL A 155 -14.61 -12.19 -27.86
CA VAL A 155 -15.20 -13.36 -27.17
C VAL A 155 -16.40 -13.95 -27.91
N GLN A 156 -17.11 -13.16 -28.73
CA GLN A 156 -18.24 -13.63 -29.54
C GLN A 156 -17.79 -14.60 -30.66
N ASP A 157 -16.58 -14.43 -31.21
CA ASP A 157 -15.99 -15.36 -32.20
C ASP A 157 -15.78 -16.78 -31.62
N PHE A 158 -15.64 -16.87 -30.29
CA PHE A 158 -15.48 -18.11 -29.54
C PHE A 158 -16.81 -18.67 -28.99
N GLY A 159 -17.93 -18.02 -29.31
CA GLY A 159 -19.28 -18.43 -28.93
C GLY A 159 -19.84 -17.79 -27.66
N ALA A 160 -19.27 -16.67 -27.18
CA ALA A 160 -19.85 -15.92 -26.06
C ALA A 160 -21.12 -15.17 -26.50
N VAL A 161 -22.15 -15.16 -25.66
CA VAL A 161 -23.45 -14.54 -25.95
C VAL A 161 -23.82 -13.55 -24.86
N ALA A 162 -24.14 -12.32 -25.25
CA ALA A 162 -24.40 -11.19 -24.34
C ALA A 162 -25.89 -11.07 -23.92
N ASP A 163 -26.59 -12.20 -23.79
CA ASP A 163 -28.04 -12.28 -23.58
C ASP A 163 -28.48 -12.30 -22.10
N GLY A 164 -27.53 -12.25 -21.15
CA GLY A 164 -27.78 -12.37 -19.72
C GLY A 164 -28.27 -13.76 -19.27
N ARG A 165 -28.10 -14.82 -20.08
CA ARG A 165 -28.58 -16.18 -19.78
C ARG A 165 -27.54 -17.27 -20.06
N THR A 166 -26.96 -17.25 -21.26
CA THR A 166 -26.03 -18.27 -21.76
C THR A 166 -24.67 -18.19 -21.06
N ASP A 167 -24.19 -19.33 -20.54
CA ASP A 167 -22.84 -19.43 -19.97
C ASP A 167 -21.78 -19.24 -21.05
N SER A 168 -21.05 -18.14 -20.95
CA SER A 168 -20.02 -17.72 -21.88
C SER A 168 -18.61 -18.00 -21.35
N ALA A 169 -18.44 -18.56 -20.15
CA ALA A 169 -17.12 -18.67 -19.51
C ALA A 169 -16.11 -19.49 -20.34
N VAL A 170 -16.58 -20.58 -20.97
CA VAL A 170 -15.75 -21.41 -21.86
C VAL A 170 -15.33 -20.65 -23.13
N ALA A 171 -16.14 -19.72 -23.63
CA ALA A 171 -15.79 -18.88 -24.78
C ALA A 171 -14.79 -17.78 -24.42
N PHE A 172 -14.97 -17.14 -23.24
CA PHE A 172 -14.03 -16.17 -22.69
C PHE A 172 -12.64 -16.78 -22.50
N GLN A 173 -12.53 -17.92 -21.82
CA GLN A 173 -11.24 -18.57 -21.61
C GLN A 173 -10.60 -18.97 -22.95
N LYS A 174 -11.36 -19.55 -23.90
CA LYS A 174 -10.85 -19.86 -25.25
C LYS A 174 -10.30 -18.64 -26.00
N ALA A 175 -10.90 -17.46 -25.83
CA ALA A 175 -10.43 -16.23 -26.45
C ALA A 175 -9.11 -15.73 -25.82
N VAL A 176 -8.99 -15.77 -24.49
CA VAL A 176 -7.74 -15.50 -23.74
C VAL A 176 -6.63 -16.46 -24.16
N ASP A 177 -6.94 -17.76 -24.16
CA ASP A 177 -6.08 -18.86 -24.62
C ASP A 177 -5.57 -18.67 -26.06
N ALA A 178 -6.46 -18.26 -26.98
CA ALA A 178 -6.12 -18.03 -28.38
C ALA A 178 -5.25 -16.79 -28.56
N ALA A 179 -5.53 -15.71 -27.81
CA ALA A 179 -4.72 -14.51 -27.80
C ALA A 179 -3.31 -14.78 -27.25
N ALA A 180 -3.21 -15.48 -26.13
CA ALA A 180 -1.95 -15.86 -25.49
C ALA A 180 -1.06 -16.75 -26.37
N ARG A 181 -1.65 -17.63 -27.18
CA ARG A 181 -0.92 -18.48 -28.15
C ARG A 181 -0.70 -17.82 -29.52
N SER A 182 -1.14 -16.58 -29.71
CA SER A 182 -1.03 -15.88 -31.00
C SER A 182 0.34 -15.21 -31.17
N PRO A 183 0.80 -14.96 -32.43
CA PRO A 183 1.99 -14.15 -32.67
C PRO A 183 1.93 -12.73 -32.08
N TYR A 184 0.72 -12.20 -31.84
CA TYR A 184 0.52 -10.88 -31.25
C TYR A 184 0.91 -10.82 -29.76
N ALA A 185 0.92 -11.96 -29.04
CA ALA A 185 1.39 -12.01 -27.65
C ALA A 185 2.88 -11.67 -27.48
N ALA A 186 3.66 -11.66 -28.56
CA ALA A 186 5.03 -11.14 -28.54
C ALA A 186 5.11 -9.60 -28.42
N THR A 187 4.04 -8.88 -28.76
CA THR A 187 3.98 -7.40 -28.80
C THR A 187 2.88 -6.79 -27.94
N GLY A 188 1.89 -7.58 -27.52
CA GLY A 188 0.66 -7.09 -26.89
C GLY A 188 -0.58 -7.39 -27.71
N VAL A 189 -1.61 -7.92 -27.04
CA VAL A 189 -2.90 -8.22 -27.67
C VAL A 189 -4.06 -8.05 -26.68
N ALA A 190 -5.17 -7.47 -27.16
CA ALA A 190 -6.41 -7.41 -26.41
C ALA A 190 -7.44 -8.43 -26.91
N VAL A 191 -8.12 -9.06 -25.96
CA VAL A 191 -9.37 -9.80 -26.14
C VAL A 191 -10.52 -8.84 -25.86
N GLU A 192 -11.30 -8.56 -26.89
CA GLU A 192 -12.46 -7.67 -26.83
C GLU A 192 -13.69 -8.39 -26.27
N VAL A 193 -14.36 -7.74 -25.33
CA VAL A 193 -15.67 -8.09 -24.80
C VAL A 193 -16.65 -6.95 -25.15
N PRO A 194 -17.51 -7.13 -26.17
CA PRO A 194 -18.50 -6.12 -26.54
C PRO A 194 -19.44 -5.69 -25.40
N ALA A 195 -20.22 -4.63 -25.66
CA ALA A 195 -21.26 -4.20 -24.75
C ALA A 195 -22.38 -5.25 -24.62
N GLY A 196 -22.96 -5.37 -23.43
CA GLY A 196 -24.00 -6.34 -23.08
C GLY A 196 -23.69 -7.10 -21.79
N ARG A 197 -24.53 -8.09 -21.46
CA ARG A 197 -24.45 -8.86 -20.20
C ARG A 197 -24.12 -10.32 -20.50
N TYR A 198 -22.95 -10.76 -20.07
CA TYR A 198 -22.48 -12.14 -20.22
C TYR A 198 -22.65 -12.89 -18.90
N VAL A 199 -23.20 -14.10 -18.93
CA VAL A 199 -23.21 -14.98 -17.74
C VAL A 199 -21.96 -15.83 -17.77
N LEU A 200 -21.25 -15.92 -16.66
CA LEU A 200 -20.03 -16.71 -16.54
C LEU A 200 -20.16 -17.62 -15.31
N ARG A 201 -20.13 -18.95 -15.48
CA ARG A 201 -20.21 -19.93 -14.38
C ARG A 201 -18.87 -20.58 -14.01
N LYS A 202 -17.76 -20.01 -14.49
CA LYS A 202 -16.38 -20.42 -14.19
C LYS A 202 -15.48 -19.20 -14.14
N ALA A 203 -14.37 -19.31 -13.42
CA ALA A 203 -13.33 -18.29 -13.41
C ALA A 203 -12.64 -18.16 -14.79
N ILE A 204 -12.13 -16.97 -15.08
CA ILE A 204 -11.34 -16.64 -16.28
C ILE A 204 -9.92 -16.26 -15.85
N THR A 205 -8.91 -16.93 -16.38
CA THR A 205 -7.53 -16.83 -15.89
C THR A 205 -6.55 -16.50 -17.01
N ILE A 206 -5.78 -15.43 -16.84
CA ILE A 206 -4.67 -15.02 -17.71
C ILE A 206 -3.35 -15.49 -17.06
N THR A 207 -2.70 -16.50 -17.64
CA THR A 207 -1.40 -17.07 -17.20
C THR A 207 -0.23 -16.70 -18.11
N ASN A 208 -0.45 -15.75 -19.04
CA ASN A 208 0.54 -15.31 -20.01
C ASN A 208 0.78 -13.80 -19.94
N SER A 209 1.99 -13.39 -20.35
CA SER A 209 2.36 -11.99 -20.48
C SER A 209 1.76 -11.34 -21.73
N ASN A 210 1.64 -10.02 -21.73
CA ASN A 210 1.20 -9.18 -22.87
C ASN A 210 -0.24 -9.46 -23.37
N VAL A 211 -1.16 -9.87 -22.48
CA VAL A 211 -2.57 -10.16 -22.80
C VAL A 211 -3.52 -9.30 -21.96
N ALA A 212 -4.41 -8.55 -22.60
CA ALA A 212 -5.45 -7.77 -21.93
C ALA A 212 -6.86 -8.34 -22.20
N LEU A 213 -7.73 -8.39 -21.19
CA LEU A 213 -9.17 -8.59 -21.35
C LEU A 213 -9.88 -7.24 -21.25
N ARG A 214 -10.53 -6.81 -22.34
CA ARG A 214 -11.02 -5.43 -22.54
C ARG A 214 -12.51 -5.41 -22.85
N GLY A 215 -13.31 -4.84 -21.96
CA GLY A 215 -14.71 -4.52 -22.20
C GLY A 215 -14.94 -3.17 -22.91
N ALA A 216 -16.19 -2.87 -23.24
CA ALA A 216 -16.61 -1.63 -23.91
C ALA A 216 -16.69 -0.39 -22.98
N GLY A 217 -16.31 -0.55 -21.71
CA GLY A 217 -16.41 0.41 -20.61
C GLY A 217 -17.26 -0.14 -19.46
N ALA A 218 -16.92 0.21 -18.21
CA ALA A 218 -17.54 -0.34 -17.00
C ALA A 218 -19.09 -0.33 -17.04
N GLY A 219 -19.68 0.77 -17.49
CA GLY A 219 -21.13 0.94 -17.63
C GLY A 219 -21.77 0.35 -18.90
N LYS A 220 -21.06 -0.51 -19.66
CA LYS A 220 -21.56 -1.10 -20.92
C LYS A 220 -21.36 -2.61 -21.02
N THR A 221 -20.27 -3.14 -20.48
CA THR A 221 -19.99 -4.58 -20.45
C THR A 221 -20.16 -5.09 -19.03
N VAL A 222 -21.05 -6.06 -18.83
CA VAL A 222 -21.32 -6.67 -17.52
C VAL A 222 -20.99 -8.15 -17.56
N LEU A 223 -20.09 -8.58 -16.69
CA LEU A 223 -19.72 -9.96 -16.45
C LEU A 223 -20.44 -10.43 -15.20
N TYR A 224 -21.51 -11.20 -15.39
CA TYR A 224 -22.40 -11.64 -14.32
C TYR A 224 -22.07 -13.07 -13.88
N PHE A 225 -21.74 -13.21 -12.59
CA PHE A 225 -21.42 -14.47 -11.95
C PHE A 225 -22.60 -14.88 -11.05
N PRO A 226 -23.42 -15.87 -11.48
CA PRO A 226 -24.66 -16.22 -10.79
C PRO A 226 -24.46 -17.18 -9.61
N GLN A 227 -23.21 -17.59 -9.34
CA GLN A 227 -22.81 -18.55 -8.32
C GLN A 227 -21.50 -18.07 -7.69
N THR A 228 -21.34 -18.34 -6.40
CA THR A 228 -20.16 -18.07 -5.58
C THR A 228 -19.13 -19.21 -5.68
N MET A 229 -17.92 -19.02 -5.13
CA MET A 229 -16.93 -20.11 -5.09
C MET A 229 -17.37 -21.25 -4.16
N SER A 230 -18.08 -20.96 -3.05
CA SER A 230 -18.75 -21.96 -2.22
C SER A 230 -19.69 -22.89 -3.02
N GLU A 231 -20.46 -22.33 -3.97
CA GLU A 231 -21.41 -23.08 -4.80
C GLU A 231 -20.77 -23.85 -5.97
N LEU A 232 -19.51 -23.56 -6.32
CA LEU A 232 -18.78 -24.21 -7.41
C LEU A 232 -17.75 -25.25 -6.94
N PHE A 233 -17.18 -25.05 -5.75
CA PHE A 233 -16.04 -25.82 -5.24
C PHE A 233 -16.24 -26.33 -3.79
N GLY A 234 -17.44 -26.15 -3.24
CA GLY A 234 -17.75 -26.40 -1.84
C GLY A 234 -17.39 -25.21 -0.93
N PRO A 235 -18.08 -25.04 0.21
CA PRO A 235 -17.82 -23.95 1.12
C PRO A 235 -16.44 -24.11 1.77
N SER A 236 -15.79 -22.98 1.99
CA SER A 236 -14.45 -22.90 2.57
C SER A 236 -14.23 -21.52 3.20
N PRO A 237 -13.68 -21.42 4.42
CA PRO A 237 -13.25 -20.12 4.96
C PRO A 237 -12.08 -19.53 4.16
N ASN A 238 -11.39 -20.32 3.32
CA ASN A 238 -10.34 -19.82 2.42
C ASN A 238 -10.88 -18.81 1.40
N TRP A 239 -12.17 -18.83 1.09
CA TRP A 239 -12.81 -17.86 0.19
C TRP A 239 -12.86 -16.43 0.78
N ALA A 240 -12.66 -16.25 2.09
CA ALA A 240 -12.43 -14.92 2.68
C ALA A 240 -11.04 -14.36 2.34
N PHE A 241 -10.05 -15.23 2.09
CA PHE A 241 -8.63 -14.89 1.99
C PHE A 241 -8.00 -15.14 0.60
N GLY A 242 -8.74 -15.65 -0.37
CA GLY A 242 -8.18 -15.96 -1.68
C GLY A 242 -9.16 -16.48 -2.71
N GLY A 243 -8.65 -16.65 -3.93
CA GLY A 243 -9.43 -17.04 -5.10
C GLY A 243 -10.27 -15.88 -5.68
N SER A 244 -10.58 -15.94 -6.96
CA SER A 244 -11.46 -14.98 -7.63
C SER A 244 -12.02 -15.53 -8.94
N PHE A 245 -13.00 -14.83 -9.49
CA PHE A 245 -13.60 -15.17 -10.78
C PHE A 245 -12.87 -14.61 -12.01
N ILE A 246 -12.02 -13.60 -11.86
CA ILE A 246 -11.17 -13.10 -12.95
C ILE A 246 -9.75 -12.88 -12.43
N SER A 247 -8.76 -13.57 -13.00
CA SER A 247 -7.39 -13.55 -12.46
C SER A 247 -6.30 -13.30 -13.50
N ILE A 248 -5.22 -12.64 -13.06
CA ILE A 248 -3.90 -12.71 -13.70
C ILE A 248 -2.97 -13.48 -12.76
N VAL A 249 -2.39 -14.60 -13.21
CA VAL A 249 -1.63 -15.51 -12.35
C VAL A 249 -0.28 -15.88 -12.97
N GLY A 250 0.80 -15.40 -12.34
CA GLY A 250 2.16 -15.83 -12.59
C GLY A 250 2.60 -16.99 -11.70
N ARG A 251 3.91 -17.08 -11.46
CA ARG A 251 4.53 -18.07 -10.58
C ARG A 251 5.45 -17.36 -9.60
N LYS A 252 5.34 -17.71 -8.33
CA LYS A 252 6.12 -17.17 -7.21
C LYS A 252 7.61 -17.08 -7.53
N VAL A 253 8.17 -15.90 -7.30
CA VAL A 253 9.62 -15.65 -7.32
C VAL A 253 9.97 -14.97 -6.01
N ASP A 254 10.86 -15.58 -5.25
CA ASP A 254 11.35 -15.14 -3.93
C ASP A 254 12.90 -15.23 -3.87
N SER A 255 13.48 -15.04 -2.68
CA SER A 255 14.92 -15.20 -2.46
C SER A 255 15.42 -16.65 -2.55
N ALA A 256 14.54 -17.66 -2.51
CA ALA A 256 14.92 -19.07 -2.67
C ALA A 256 15.10 -19.49 -4.14
N ALA A 257 14.53 -18.74 -5.08
CA ALA A 257 14.60 -18.97 -6.53
C ALA A 257 16.03 -18.80 -7.11
N ARG A 258 16.90 -19.78 -6.87
CA ARG A 258 18.35 -19.81 -7.22
C ARG A 258 18.67 -19.41 -8.66
N ALA A 259 17.82 -19.78 -9.62
CA ALA A 259 17.99 -19.46 -11.04
C ALA A 259 18.06 -17.94 -11.33
N ASN A 260 17.52 -17.11 -10.43
CA ASN A 260 17.52 -15.66 -10.54
C ASN A 260 18.66 -14.96 -9.77
N PHE A 261 19.48 -15.67 -8.98
CA PHE A 261 20.54 -15.07 -8.16
C PHE A 261 21.62 -14.36 -9.00
N LEU A 262 22.09 -13.19 -8.52
CA LEU A 262 23.18 -12.41 -9.13
C LEU A 262 24.33 -12.13 -8.14
N ALA A 263 24.02 -11.71 -6.91
CA ALA A 263 25.02 -11.38 -5.88
C ALA A 263 24.41 -11.32 -4.48
N SER A 264 25.25 -11.44 -3.45
CA SER A 264 24.92 -11.03 -2.07
C SER A 264 25.35 -9.59 -1.81
N ILE A 265 24.65 -8.89 -0.93
CA ILE A 265 25.08 -7.59 -0.39
C ILE A 265 26.13 -7.82 0.71
N THR A 266 27.28 -7.16 0.59
CA THR A 266 28.46 -7.40 1.46
C THR A 266 28.92 -6.16 2.23
N LYS A 267 28.00 -5.22 2.47
CA LYS A 267 28.16 -4.10 3.40
C LYS A 267 26.78 -3.51 3.69
N THR A 268 26.56 -3.07 4.93
CA THR A 268 25.37 -2.26 5.26
C THR A 268 25.32 -0.96 4.46
N ALA A 269 24.15 -0.67 3.87
CA ALA A 269 23.76 0.62 3.32
C ALA A 269 22.63 1.23 4.18
N ARG A 270 22.39 2.54 4.06
CA ARG A 270 21.40 3.31 4.82
C ARG A 270 20.19 3.71 3.99
N ARG A 271 19.10 4.10 4.65
CA ARG A 271 18.00 4.83 3.99
C ARG A 271 18.58 6.04 3.22
N GLY A 272 18.17 6.19 1.97
CA GLY A 272 18.64 7.22 1.05
C GLY A 272 19.84 6.83 0.19
N ASP A 273 20.62 5.80 0.57
CA ASP A 273 21.74 5.33 -0.26
C ASP A 273 21.23 4.73 -1.58
N ARG A 274 22.01 4.93 -2.64
CA ARG A 274 21.78 4.28 -3.96
C ARG A 274 22.81 3.21 -4.30
N ARG A 275 23.99 3.26 -3.68
CA ARG A 275 25.13 2.40 -4.04
C ARG A 275 25.30 1.24 -3.05
N LEU A 276 25.11 0.02 -3.55
CA LEU A 276 25.21 -1.21 -2.77
C LEU A 276 26.55 -1.92 -3.06
N GLN A 277 27.25 -2.35 -2.01
CA GLN A 277 28.40 -3.25 -2.16
C GLN A 277 27.86 -4.65 -2.44
N ALA A 278 28.18 -5.21 -3.61
CA ALA A 278 27.56 -6.42 -4.13
C ALA A 278 28.64 -7.38 -4.66
N ARG A 279 28.58 -8.64 -4.23
CA ARG A 279 29.57 -9.66 -4.62
C ARG A 279 28.92 -10.99 -4.99
N ARG A 280 29.28 -11.47 -6.18
CA ARG A 280 29.04 -12.84 -6.64
C ARG A 280 30.07 -13.80 -6.04
N SER A 281 29.68 -15.01 -5.65
CA SER A 281 30.55 -15.94 -4.92
C SER A 281 31.12 -17.00 -5.87
N GLY A 282 31.97 -16.55 -6.79
CA GLY A 282 32.50 -17.38 -7.89
C GLY A 282 34.03 -17.47 -7.98
N GLN A 283 34.81 -16.81 -7.12
CA GLN A 283 36.29 -16.94 -7.12
C GLN A 283 36.85 -17.27 -5.73
N ARG A 284 36.93 -18.58 -5.46
CA ARG A 284 37.82 -19.15 -4.45
C ARG A 284 39.27 -18.76 -4.79
N ARG A 285 40.05 -18.34 -3.78
CA ARG A 285 41.47 -17.94 -3.92
C ARG A 285 42.24 -18.88 -4.85
N GLN A 286 42.69 -18.39 -6.02
CA GLN A 286 43.74 -19.10 -6.75
C GLN A 286 45.01 -19.12 -5.89
N PRO A 287 45.64 -20.28 -5.65
CA PRO A 287 46.96 -20.33 -5.04
C PRO A 287 47.98 -19.84 -6.07
N GLY A 288 48.25 -18.53 -6.07
CA GLY A 288 49.33 -17.97 -6.89
C GLY A 288 50.62 -18.74 -6.63
N ARG A 289 51.28 -19.21 -7.70
CA ARG A 289 52.61 -19.83 -7.60
C ARG A 289 53.52 -18.88 -6.80
N ARG A 290 54.28 -19.40 -5.84
CA ARG A 290 55.12 -18.60 -4.92
C ARG A 290 56.22 -17.84 -5.68
N GLY A 291 55.89 -16.65 -6.18
CA GLY A 291 56.81 -15.65 -6.70
C GLY A 291 57.30 -14.75 -5.56
N LEU A 292 58.60 -14.42 -5.57
CA LEU A 292 59.25 -13.68 -4.49
C LEU A 292 59.07 -12.16 -4.61
N SER A 293 57.86 -11.66 -4.34
CA SER A 293 57.65 -10.29 -3.86
C SER A 293 56.31 -10.16 -3.13
N GLY A 294 56.32 -9.47 -1.98
CA GLY A 294 55.11 -9.30 -1.17
C GLY A 294 54.24 -8.14 -1.65
N ARG A 295 53.05 -8.44 -2.20
CA ARG A 295 51.91 -7.51 -2.26
C ARG A 295 50.60 -8.24 -2.63
N GLY A 296 49.51 -7.86 -1.95
CA GLY A 296 48.11 -8.07 -2.36
C GLY A 296 47.62 -9.49 -2.68
N CYS A 297 46.83 -10.09 -1.79
CA CYS A 297 45.73 -10.95 -2.25
C CYS A 297 44.62 -10.04 -2.78
N ALA A 298 44.60 -9.77 -4.09
CA ALA A 298 43.51 -9.06 -4.72
C ALA A 298 42.24 -9.93 -4.71
N TRP A 299 41.13 -9.36 -4.24
CA TRP A 299 39.80 -9.90 -4.51
C TRP A 299 39.43 -9.46 -5.93
N VAL A 300 39.06 -10.41 -6.79
CA VAL A 300 38.42 -10.08 -8.06
C VAL A 300 36.95 -9.81 -7.74
N SER A 301 36.52 -8.55 -7.86
CA SER A 301 35.10 -8.26 -7.94
C SER A 301 34.53 -8.85 -9.22
N ASN A 302 33.31 -9.35 -9.15
CA ASN A 302 32.61 -9.93 -10.29
C ASN A 302 31.18 -9.38 -10.31
N THR A 303 31.13 -8.06 -10.56
CA THR A 303 29.91 -7.29 -10.84
C THR A 303 29.57 -7.32 -12.34
N ASP A 304 30.38 -7.99 -13.17
CA ASP A 304 30.20 -8.21 -14.62
C ASP A 304 28.86 -8.85 -15.01
N VAL A 305 28.16 -9.47 -14.06
CA VAL A 305 26.79 -9.99 -14.24
C VAL A 305 25.71 -8.91 -14.32
N PHE A 306 26.01 -7.68 -13.87
CA PHE A 306 25.11 -6.54 -13.89
C PHE A 306 25.38 -5.65 -15.11
N ARG A 307 24.31 -5.09 -15.69
CA ARG A 307 24.38 -4.15 -16.81
C ARG A 307 23.61 -2.88 -16.47
N VAL A 308 24.10 -1.72 -16.91
CA VAL A 308 23.35 -0.47 -16.77
C VAL A 308 22.01 -0.59 -17.52
N GLY A 309 20.92 -0.16 -16.89
CA GLY A 309 19.54 -0.30 -17.37
C GLY A 309 18.87 -1.65 -17.05
N GLN A 310 19.60 -2.64 -16.55
CA GLN A 310 19.03 -3.94 -16.15
C GLN A 310 18.21 -3.81 -14.86
N TRP A 311 17.00 -4.38 -14.86
CA TRP A 311 16.19 -4.54 -13.65
C TRP A 311 16.74 -5.65 -12.74
N VAL A 312 16.89 -5.32 -11.46
CA VAL A 312 17.21 -6.23 -10.37
C VAL A 312 16.14 -6.14 -9.28
N ARG A 313 16.03 -7.18 -8.46
CA ARG A 313 15.21 -7.19 -7.25
C ARG A 313 16.11 -7.44 -6.04
N LEU A 314 15.97 -6.60 -5.02
CA LEU A 314 16.64 -6.71 -3.74
C LEU A 314 15.71 -7.44 -2.77
N TRP A 315 16.17 -8.57 -2.23
CA TRP A 315 15.46 -9.33 -1.21
C TRP A 315 16.18 -9.24 0.13
N ALA A 316 15.41 -9.17 1.22
CA ALA A 316 15.89 -9.53 2.55
C ALA A 316 14.84 -10.40 3.26
N SER A 317 15.31 -11.49 3.86
CA SER A 317 14.55 -12.35 4.77
C SER A 317 15.04 -12.11 6.21
N ASN A 318 14.55 -12.87 7.19
CA ASN A 318 15.03 -12.81 8.59
C ASN A 318 16.01 -13.96 8.94
N PRO A 319 17.32 -13.87 8.62
CA PRO A 319 18.31 -14.90 8.95
C PRO A 319 18.77 -14.91 10.43
N GLY A 320 18.23 -14.01 11.27
CA GLY A 320 18.56 -13.97 12.71
C GLY A 320 18.20 -15.29 13.42
N ASN A 321 17.09 -15.89 12.99
CA ASN A 321 16.36 -16.99 13.63
C ASN A 321 17.24 -18.19 14.05
N ARG A 322 18.24 -18.60 13.23
CA ARG A 322 19.14 -19.74 13.56
C ARG A 322 20.56 -19.35 13.99
N SER A 323 21.19 -18.37 13.34
CA SER A 323 22.64 -18.13 13.54
C SER A 323 22.97 -17.17 14.68
N GLN A 324 22.03 -16.29 15.06
CA GLN A 324 22.21 -15.39 16.20
C GLN A 324 21.93 -16.14 17.51
N ARG A 325 20.92 -17.02 17.59
CA ARG A 325 20.60 -17.78 18.80
C ARG A 325 21.78 -18.65 19.30
N ARG A 326 22.56 -19.26 18.39
CA ARG A 326 23.82 -19.93 18.77
C ARG A 326 24.87 -18.96 19.30
N ARG A 327 25.02 -17.78 18.69
CA ARG A 327 26.03 -16.78 19.09
C ARG A 327 25.67 -16.05 20.39
N SER A 328 24.40 -15.74 20.64
CA SER A 328 23.93 -15.13 21.89
C SER A 328 23.99 -16.11 23.07
N LEU A 329 23.64 -17.38 22.87
CA LEU A 329 23.83 -18.41 23.90
C LEU A 329 25.31 -18.69 24.21
N LEU A 330 26.21 -18.50 23.24
CA LEU A 330 27.66 -18.55 23.45
C LEU A 330 28.19 -17.30 24.16
N SER A 331 27.71 -16.09 23.82
CA SER A 331 28.14 -14.86 24.49
C SER A 331 27.59 -14.74 25.92
N LEU A 332 26.36 -15.21 26.19
CA LEU A 332 25.82 -15.33 27.53
C LEU A 332 26.63 -16.31 28.38
N LYS A 333 27.05 -17.45 27.83
CA LYS A 333 27.97 -18.39 28.51
C LYS A 333 29.36 -17.79 28.74
N ALA A 334 29.85 -16.93 27.84
CA ALA A 334 31.12 -16.23 28.04
C ALA A 334 31.03 -15.14 29.12
N GLY A 335 29.93 -14.37 29.16
CA GLY A 335 29.68 -13.36 30.21
C GLY A 335 29.50 -13.99 31.59
N LEU A 336 28.72 -15.06 31.69
CA LEU A 336 28.52 -15.81 32.95
C LEU A 336 29.80 -16.50 33.47
N ALA A 337 30.81 -16.69 32.62
CA ALA A 337 32.13 -17.18 33.03
C ALA A 337 33.07 -16.08 33.55
N ALA A 338 32.73 -14.79 33.37
CA ALA A 338 33.59 -13.65 33.68
C ALA A 338 33.23 -12.90 34.98
N GLY A 339 32.05 -13.14 35.56
CA GLY A 339 31.58 -12.48 36.78
C GLY A 339 31.08 -13.47 37.83
N ALA A 340 31.92 -13.81 38.80
CA ALA A 340 31.60 -14.77 39.85
C ALA A 340 31.27 -14.08 41.19
N ALA A 341 29.97 -13.96 41.51
CA ALA A 341 29.49 -13.65 42.86
C ALA A 341 28.06 -14.20 43.08
N THR A 342 27.90 -15.07 44.07
CA THR A 342 26.61 -15.47 44.67
C THR A 342 26.35 -14.61 45.93
N PRO A 343 25.09 -14.28 46.30
CA PRO A 343 24.15 -15.31 46.77
C PRO A 343 22.65 -15.19 46.41
N ALA A 344 22.01 -16.36 46.44
CA ALA A 344 20.60 -16.66 46.71
C ALA A 344 19.57 -15.51 46.82
N ASN A 345 18.68 -15.39 45.82
CA ASN A 345 17.32 -15.93 45.91
C ASN A 345 16.52 -15.74 44.60
N LEU A 346 16.48 -16.77 43.76
CA LEU A 346 15.48 -16.91 42.68
C LEU A 346 15.05 -18.38 42.59
N THR A 347 13.81 -18.67 42.99
CA THR A 347 13.20 -20.00 42.89
C THR A 347 12.80 -20.28 41.44
N ALA A 348 13.62 -21.03 40.71
CA ALA A 348 13.38 -21.33 39.31
C ALA A 348 12.25 -22.36 39.13
N ALA A 349 11.20 -22.00 38.40
CA ALA A 349 10.20 -22.94 37.88
C ALA A 349 10.81 -23.80 36.75
N GLN A 350 11.48 -24.89 37.12
CA GLN A 350 12.11 -25.82 36.16
C GLN A 350 11.12 -26.87 35.66
N SER A 351 10.68 -26.77 34.40
CA SER A 351 9.85 -27.77 33.71
C SER A 351 10.52 -28.31 32.42
N GLY A 352 11.82 -28.59 32.49
CA GLY A 352 12.56 -29.14 31.35
C GLY A 352 12.27 -30.63 31.10
N ARG A 353 11.77 -30.97 29.91
CA ARG A 353 12.00 -32.31 29.33
C ARG A 353 13.25 -32.28 28.46
N ARG A 354 14.06 -33.33 28.57
CA ARG A 354 15.35 -33.47 27.87
C ARG A 354 15.09 -33.94 26.44
N LEU A 355 15.66 -33.26 25.45
CA LEU A 355 15.85 -33.88 24.13
C LEU A 355 16.94 -34.96 24.28
N ALA A 356 16.60 -36.19 23.91
CA ALA A 356 17.56 -37.29 23.87
C ALA A 356 18.45 -37.17 22.63
N SER A 357 19.65 -37.73 22.72
CA SER A 357 20.54 -37.98 21.60
C SER A 357 20.27 -39.38 21.02
N ASP A 358 20.52 -39.51 19.71
CA ASP A 358 20.80 -40.74 18.97
C ASP A 358 19.72 -41.84 18.99
N GLY A 359 19.00 -41.93 17.88
CA GLY A 359 18.11 -43.04 17.52
C GLY A 359 17.56 -42.82 16.10
N ASP A 360 17.91 -43.72 15.18
CA ASP A 360 17.32 -43.74 13.83
C ASP A 360 15.91 -44.33 13.91
N ASP A 361 14.88 -43.55 13.59
CA ASP A 361 13.53 -44.05 13.30
C ASP A 361 12.81 -43.13 12.31
N ASP A 362 12.24 -43.71 11.26
CA ASP A 362 11.63 -43.00 10.12
C ASP A 362 10.10 -43.02 10.22
N SER A 363 9.49 -42.05 10.93
CA SER A 363 8.07 -41.69 10.79
C SER A 363 7.64 -40.48 11.64
N SER A 364 6.42 -39.97 11.37
CA SER A 364 5.62 -39.07 12.23
C SER A 364 6.01 -37.58 12.32
N ALA A 365 6.14 -36.90 11.18
CA ALA A 365 5.74 -35.49 11.09
C ALA A 365 4.19 -35.39 11.09
N SER A 366 3.55 -35.65 12.24
CA SER A 366 2.09 -35.82 12.35
C SER A 366 1.38 -34.69 13.11
N GLY A 367 1.19 -33.56 12.44
CA GLY A 367 -0.03 -32.75 12.63
C GLY A 367 -0.97 -33.05 11.45
N ALA A 368 -2.26 -33.23 11.70
CA ALA A 368 -3.21 -33.44 10.61
C ALA A 368 -3.30 -32.16 9.74
N PRO A 369 -3.27 -32.26 8.40
CA PRO A 369 -3.39 -31.08 7.55
C PRO A 369 -4.79 -30.47 7.68
N LEU A 370 -4.84 -29.14 7.85
CA LEU A 370 -6.09 -28.37 7.85
C LEU A 370 -6.93 -28.72 6.61
N ARG A 371 -8.22 -29.03 6.84
CA ARG A 371 -9.19 -29.23 5.75
C ARG A 371 -9.66 -27.86 5.29
N LEU A 372 -8.99 -27.35 4.26
CA LEU A 372 -9.22 -26.03 3.70
C LEU A 372 -10.48 -26.03 2.83
N PHE A 373 -10.71 -27.10 2.07
CA PHE A 373 -11.85 -27.25 1.17
C PHE A 373 -12.68 -28.50 1.49
N GLN A 374 -14.00 -28.44 1.29
CA GLN A 374 -14.88 -29.60 1.45
C GLN A 374 -14.85 -30.54 0.23
N ASP A 375 -14.56 -30.06 -0.98
CA ASP A 375 -14.35 -30.94 -2.13
C ASP A 375 -13.10 -31.81 -1.91
N PRO A 376 -13.21 -33.15 -1.94
CA PRO A 376 -12.12 -34.04 -1.58
C PRO A 376 -11.01 -34.10 -2.65
N TYR A 377 -11.32 -33.80 -3.91
CA TYR A 377 -10.32 -33.75 -4.99
C TYR A 377 -9.53 -32.45 -4.93
N LEU A 378 -10.20 -31.32 -4.72
CA LEU A 378 -9.56 -30.02 -4.51
C LEU A 378 -8.70 -30.04 -3.25
N GLN A 379 -9.22 -30.55 -2.13
CA GLN A 379 -8.46 -30.68 -0.88
C GLN A 379 -7.23 -31.60 -1.04
N ALA A 380 -7.36 -32.74 -1.73
CA ALA A 380 -6.22 -33.63 -1.98
C ALA A 380 -5.16 -32.98 -2.89
N ALA A 381 -5.58 -32.24 -3.93
CA ALA A 381 -4.67 -31.56 -4.85
C ALA A 381 -3.96 -30.37 -4.19
N VAL A 382 -4.68 -29.60 -3.37
CA VAL A 382 -4.11 -28.52 -2.55
C VAL A 382 -3.12 -29.07 -1.53
N ALA A 383 -3.46 -30.17 -0.84
CA ALA A 383 -2.53 -30.82 0.09
C ALA A 383 -1.27 -31.33 -0.63
N ALA A 384 -1.39 -31.87 -1.84
CA ALA A 384 -0.26 -32.31 -2.65
C ALA A 384 0.65 -31.14 -3.08
N ALA A 385 0.06 -30.02 -3.55
CA ALA A 385 0.81 -28.83 -3.92
C ALA A 385 1.48 -28.16 -2.71
N ALA A 386 0.78 -28.03 -1.58
CA ALA A 386 1.33 -27.48 -0.34
C ALA A 386 2.47 -28.35 0.23
N ALA A 387 2.35 -29.69 0.12
CA ALA A 387 3.43 -30.60 0.48
C ALA A 387 4.65 -30.48 -0.45
N ALA A 388 4.43 -30.27 -1.76
CA ALA A 388 5.49 -30.00 -2.71
C ALA A 388 6.20 -28.67 -2.42
N GLU A 389 5.46 -27.59 -2.17
CA GLU A 389 6.02 -26.29 -1.77
C GLU A 389 6.78 -26.37 -0.44
N ALA A 390 6.24 -27.09 0.56
CA ALA A 390 6.91 -27.31 1.84
C ALA A 390 8.23 -28.09 1.67
N LYS A 391 8.26 -29.10 0.79
CA LYS A 391 9.45 -29.90 0.45
C LYS A 391 10.48 -29.07 -0.32
N ALA A 392 10.06 -28.28 -1.31
CA ALA A 392 10.94 -27.39 -2.07
C ALA A 392 11.56 -26.32 -1.17
N ALA A 393 10.74 -25.67 -0.32
CA ALA A 393 11.21 -24.71 0.66
C ALA A 393 12.15 -25.33 1.72
N ALA A 394 11.91 -26.58 2.13
CA ALA A 394 12.82 -27.30 3.01
C ALA A 394 14.17 -27.58 2.33
N ALA A 395 14.17 -28.13 1.11
CA ALA A 395 15.39 -28.38 0.34
C ALA A 395 16.19 -27.11 0.06
N ALA A 396 15.50 -26.00 -0.27
CA ALA A 396 16.13 -24.68 -0.44
C ALA A 396 16.72 -24.14 0.87
N ALA A 397 16.07 -24.35 2.02
CA ALA A 397 16.56 -23.93 3.33
C ALA A 397 17.73 -24.79 3.85
N GLU A 398 17.73 -26.09 3.59
CA GLU A 398 18.81 -27.03 3.96
C GLU A 398 20.07 -26.77 3.14
N ALA A 399 19.93 -26.65 1.82
CA ALA A 399 21.04 -26.29 0.95
C ALA A 399 21.37 -24.78 1.00
N GLY A 400 20.60 -23.98 1.73
CA GLY A 400 20.76 -22.54 1.95
C GLY A 400 20.76 -21.69 0.66
N PRO A 401 21.27 -20.45 0.72
CA PRO A 401 21.74 -19.76 -0.47
C PRO A 401 23.15 -20.29 -0.81
N GLU A 402 23.27 -21.54 -1.27
CA GLU A 402 24.54 -22.11 -1.77
C GLU A 402 24.95 -21.35 -3.05
N PRO A 403 25.90 -20.41 -2.98
CA PRO A 403 26.04 -19.43 -4.04
C PRO A 403 26.58 -20.07 -5.30
N ASP A 404 27.59 -20.93 -5.17
CA ASP A 404 28.26 -21.64 -6.26
C ASP A 404 27.29 -22.42 -7.16
N LYS A 405 26.17 -22.94 -6.61
CA LYS A 405 25.12 -23.62 -7.40
C LYS A 405 24.12 -22.66 -8.04
N ALA A 406 23.74 -21.60 -7.32
CA ALA A 406 22.89 -20.54 -7.88
C ALA A 406 23.61 -19.77 -9.00
N ASP A 407 24.92 -19.55 -8.84
CA ASP A 407 25.81 -18.93 -9.82
C ASP A 407 26.09 -19.83 -11.04
N ALA A 408 26.10 -21.15 -10.87
CA ALA A 408 26.13 -22.08 -12.00
C ALA A 408 24.84 -22.02 -12.82
N LEU A 409 23.67 -22.04 -12.17
CA LEU A 409 22.36 -21.93 -12.85
C LEU A 409 22.17 -20.57 -13.52
N SER A 410 22.51 -19.46 -12.86
CA SER A 410 22.30 -18.13 -13.44
C SER A 410 23.23 -17.80 -14.60
N ALA A 411 24.31 -18.57 -14.80
CA ALA A 411 25.23 -18.41 -15.95
C ALA A 411 24.65 -18.89 -17.29
N ASP A 412 23.69 -19.82 -17.29
CA ASP A 412 23.04 -20.35 -18.51
C ASP A 412 21.52 -20.08 -18.46
N PRO A 413 21.01 -19.12 -19.27
CA PRO A 413 19.58 -18.81 -19.32
C PRO A 413 18.68 -19.98 -19.76
N VAL A 414 19.19 -20.94 -20.54
CA VAL A 414 18.41 -22.11 -20.99
C VAL A 414 18.30 -23.13 -19.86
N ALA A 415 19.40 -23.41 -19.17
CA ALA A 415 19.38 -24.27 -17.98
C ALA A 415 18.50 -23.67 -16.86
N ALA A 416 18.56 -22.35 -16.66
CA ALA A 416 17.71 -21.62 -15.73
C ALA A 416 16.21 -21.74 -16.08
N ALA A 417 15.85 -21.62 -17.37
CA ALA A 417 14.47 -21.76 -17.82
C ALA A 417 13.93 -23.19 -17.64
N LEU A 418 14.72 -24.20 -18.03
CA LEU A 418 14.35 -25.62 -17.89
C LEU A 418 14.18 -26.02 -16.41
N ALA A 419 15.09 -25.56 -15.53
CA ALA A 419 14.97 -25.80 -14.10
C ALA A 419 13.68 -25.18 -13.52
N ALA A 420 13.36 -23.95 -13.92
CA ALA A 420 12.14 -23.26 -13.48
C ALA A 420 10.84 -23.85 -14.09
N GLU A 421 10.92 -24.59 -15.20
CA GLU A 421 9.79 -25.34 -15.78
C GLU A 421 9.58 -26.66 -15.04
N GLN A 422 10.66 -27.41 -14.76
CA GLN A 422 10.61 -28.62 -13.95
C GLN A 422 10.09 -28.33 -12.53
N GLU A 423 10.59 -27.28 -11.88
CA GLU A 423 10.13 -26.84 -10.55
C GLU A 423 8.62 -26.55 -10.55
N ALA A 424 8.09 -25.89 -11.59
CA ALA A 424 6.65 -25.64 -11.70
C ALA A 424 5.81 -26.92 -11.84
N ALA A 425 6.32 -27.93 -12.57
CA ALA A 425 5.66 -29.23 -12.70
C ALA A 425 5.71 -30.03 -11.39
N GLU A 426 6.81 -29.96 -10.64
CA GLU A 426 6.94 -30.60 -9.32
C GLU A 426 6.06 -29.92 -8.24
N LEU A 427 5.85 -28.61 -8.31
CA LEU A 427 5.00 -27.85 -7.39
C LEU A 427 3.50 -27.95 -7.68
N ASN A 428 3.09 -28.28 -8.92
CA ASN A 428 1.68 -28.52 -9.28
C ASN A 428 1.48 -29.92 -9.90
N PRO A 429 1.73 -31.01 -9.14
CA PRO A 429 1.80 -32.36 -9.69
C PRO A 429 0.44 -32.90 -10.19
N LEU A 430 -0.68 -32.34 -9.71
CA LEU A 430 -2.04 -32.70 -10.15
C LEU A 430 -2.65 -31.68 -11.14
N GLN A 431 -1.86 -30.72 -11.65
CA GLN A 431 -2.27 -29.74 -12.65
C GLN A 431 -3.54 -28.96 -12.28
N LEU A 432 -3.59 -28.47 -11.03
CA LEU A 432 -4.60 -27.52 -10.58
C LEU A 432 -4.65 -26.29 -11.49
N ASP A 433 -5.85 -25.72 -11.63
CA ASP A 433 -6.03 -24.37 -12.17
C ASP A 433 -5.16 -23.36 -11.41
N ALA A 434 -4.56 -22.41 -12.13
CA ALA A 434 -3.57 -21.51 -11.57
C ALA A 434 -4.17 -20.57 -10.50
N MET A 435 -5.42 -20.13 -10.65
CA MET A 435 -6.11 -19.33 -9.64
C MET A 435 -6.38 -20.16 -8.39
N LEU A 436 -6.82 -21.42 -8.52
CA LEU A 436 -7.02 -22.31 -7.36
C LEU A 436 -5.71 -22.63 -6.64
N LEU A 437 -4.61 -22.86 -7.38
CA LEU A 437 -3.28 -23.06 -6.80
C LEU A 437 -2.79 -21.80 -6.04
N ALA A 438 -3.00 -20.61 -6.61
CA ALA A 438 -2.62 -19.35 -5.96
C ALA A 438 -3.52 -19.04 -4.74
N ALA A 439 -4.82 -19.33 -4.82
CA ALA A 439 -5.76 -19.23 -3.70
C ALA A 439 -5.41 -20.17 -2.54
N ALA A 440 -4.91 -21.37 -2.86
CA ALA A 440 -4.41 -22.33 -1.89
C ALA A 440 -3.06 -21.92 -1.29
N ARG A 441 -2.16 -21.30 -2.06
CA ARG A 441 -0.91 -20.74 -1.51
C ARG A 441 -1.20 -19.56 -0.58
N TYR A 442 -1.86 -18.52 -1.08
CA TYR A 442 -1.99 -17.24 -0.39
C TYR A 442 -3.13 -17.22 0.62
N GLY A 443 -4.31 -17.72 0.24
CA GLY A 443 -5.47 -17.75 1.13
C GLY A 443 -5.24 -18.67 2.32
N SER A 444 -4.67 -19.85 2.10
CA SER A 444 -4.48 -20.82 3.20
C SER A 444 -3.36 -20.41 4.15
N MET A 445 -2.36 -19.67 3.66
CA MET A 445 -1.36 -19.03 4.51
C MET A 445 -1.94 -17.94 5.39
N ALA A 446 -2.99 -17.21 4.97
CA ALA A 446 -3.66 -16.22 5.81
C ALA A 446 -4.71 -16.86 6.73
N LEU A 447 -5.50 -17.81 6.22
CA LEU A 447 -6.51 -18.55 6.99
C LEU A 447 -5.89 -19.33 8.17
N ALA A 448 -4.84 -20.12 7.92
CA ALA A 448 -4.16 -20.86 8.99
C ALA A 448 -3.49 -19.93 10.01
N ALA A 449 -3.27 -18.67 9.63
CA ALA A 449 -2.70 -17.65 10.48
C ALA A 449 -3.78 -17.01 11.38
N GLU A 450 -4.98 -16.72 10.89
CA GLU A 450 -6.07 -16.20 11.76
C GLU A 450 -6.70 -17.31 12.65
N ILE A 451 -6.74 -18.57 12.19
CA ILE A 451 -7.19 -19.71 13.02
C ILE A 451 -6.32 -19.86 14.30
N ALA A 452 -5.04 -19.52 14.24
CA ALA A 452 -4.11 -19.68 15.34
C ALA A 452 -4.39 -18.76 16.56
N ASP A 453 -5.12 -17.67 16.36
CA ASP A 453 -5.44 -16.66 17.39
C ASP A 453 -6.89 -16.78 17.93
N GLY A 454 -7.67 -17.75 17.44
CA GLY A 454 -8.98 -18.09 18.00
C GLY A 454 -10.15 -17.17 17.63
N GLU A 455 -10.04 -16.31 16.61
CA GLU A 455 -11.11 -15.37 16.22
C GLU A 455 -12.30 -16.01 15.45
N TYR A 456 -12.59 -17.28 15.73
CA TYR A 456 -13.69 -18.05 15.14
C TYR A 456 -14.69 -18.49 16.22
N ASP A 457 -15.96 -18.60 15.85
CA ASP A 457 -17.03 -19.08 16.73
C ASP A 457 -16.67 -20.45 17.35
N PRO A 458 -16.68 -20.61 18.70
CA PRO A 458 -16.35 -21.88 19.34
C PRO A 458 -17.17 -23.08 18.86
N ALA A 459 -18.46 -22.89 18.53
CA ALA A 459 -19.31 -23.98 18.02
C ALA A 459 -18.92 -24.37 16.58
N TRP A 460 -18.49 -23.41 15.76
CA TRP A 460 -17.93 -23.68 14.43
C TRP A 460 -16.56 -24.37 14.54
N LEU A 461 -15.73 -23.96 15.51
CA LEU A 461 -14.47 -24.63 15.82
C LEU A 461 -14.69 -26.07 16.31
N GLU A 462 -15.73 -26.38 17.08
CA GLU A 462 -16.07 -27.76 17.45
C GLU A 462 -16.51 -28.60 16.24
N GLU A 463 -17.33 -28.07 15.33
CA GLU A 463 -17.70 -28.79 14.09
C GLU A 463 -16.46 -29.04 13.20
N PHE A 464 -15.55 -28.06 13.10
CA PHE A 464 -14.31 -28.17 12.33
C PHE A 464 -13.27 -29.12 12.98
N ALA A 465 -13.06 -29.00 14.29
CA ALA A 465 -12.11 -29.79 15.08
C ALA A 465 -12.60 -31.22 15.37
N SER A 466 -13.86 -31.55 15.09
CA SER A 466 -14.37 -32.94 15.08
C SER A 466 -13.56 -33.91 14.20
N ASN A 467 -12.68 -33.38 13.33
CA ASN A 467 -11.77 -34.13 12.47
C ASN A 467 -10.27 -33.92 12.80
N VAL A 468 -9.91 -33.17 13.84
CA VAL A 468 -8.53 -32.88 14.29
C VAL A 468 -8.46 -32.74 15.82
N GLU A 469 -8.00 -33.79 16.52
CA GLU A 469 -7.69 -33.69 17.96
C GLU A 469 -6.39 -32.88 18.17
N GLY A 470 -6.43 -31.73 18.89
CA GLY A 470 -5.17 -31.04 19.22
C GLY A 470 -5.18 -29.61 19.81
N GLY A 471 -6.13 -29.24 20.68
CA GLY A 471 -6.11 -27.96 21.41
C GLY A 471 -6.64 -26.75 20.61
N GLY A 472 -6.96 -25.62 21.23
CA GLY A 472 -6.96 -25.29 22.66
C GLY A 472 -7.91 -24.12 22.94
N GLY A 473 -8.38 -23.96 24.19
CA GLY A 473 -9.43 -23.01 24.53
C GLY A 473 -9.07 -21.55 24.23
N GLY A 474 -9.99 -20.83 23.59
CA GLY A 474 -9.88 -19.39 23.31
C GLY A 474 -10.35 -18.51 24.47
N ASP A 475 -10.22 -17.20 24.25
CA ASP A 475 -10.74 -16.12 25.11
C ASP A 475 -11.39 -15.06 24.20
N GLU A 476 -12.45 -14.40 24.66
CA GLU A 476 -13.43 -13.77 23.76
C GLU A 476 -13.03 -12.38 23.23
N GLY A 477 -13.71 -11.95 22.15
CA GLY A 477 -13.38 -10.71 21.44
C GLY A 477 -13.88 -9.44 22.14
N GLY A 478 -12.95 -8.68 22.72
CA GLY A 478 -13.20 -7.31 23.20
C GLY A 478 -11.92 -6.46 23.31
N ASP A 479 -11.97 -5.20 22.88
CA ASP A 479 -10.86 -4.23 23.00
C ASP A 479 -10.82 -3.59 24.41
N GLU A 480 -10.78 -4.43 25.45
CA GLU A 480 -10.78 -4.00 26.86
C GLU A 480 -9.37 -3.98 27.47
N GLY A 481 -8.56 -3.03 27.01
CA GLY A 481 -7.62 -2.27 27.87
C GLY A 481 -6.48 -2.99 28.61
N GLY A 482 -6.31 -4.31 28.47
CA GLY A 482 -5.24 -5.07 29.11
C GLY A 482 -3.88 -4.85 28.44
N GLU A 483 -2.99 -4.05 29.06
CA GLU A 483 -1.62 -3.83 28.59
C GLU A 483 -0.75 -5.10 28.73
N ARG A 484 -0.90 -6.04 27.79
CA ARG A 484 0.13 -7.05 27.52
C ARG A 484 1.41 -6.33 27.11
N ALA A 485 2.52 -6.62 27.78
CA ALA A 485 3.82 -6.05 27.44
C ALA A 485 4.16 -6.32 25.96
N PRO A 486 4.51 -5.29 25.15
CA PRO A 486 4.69 -5.44 23.71
C PRO A 486 5.71 -6.52 23.34
N ALA A 487 5.32 -7.49 22.52
CA ALA A 487 6.22 -8.55 22.07
C ALA A 487 7.36 -7.99 21.22
N GLN A 488 8.55 -8.60 21.38
CA GLN A 488 9.80 -8.07 20.86
C GLN A 488 10.49 -9.10 19.97
N ALA A 489 10.56 -8.82 18.67
CA ALA A 489 11.47 -9.48 17.76
C ALA A 489 12.94 -9.22 18.18
N VAL A 490 13.85 -10.10 17.76
CA VAL A 490 15.27 -10.02 18.15
C VAL A 490 15.88 -8.65 17.82
N PRO A 491 16.49 -7.94 18.79
CA PRO A 491 17.14 -6.66 18.54
C PRO A 491 18.17 -6.73 17.40
N GLY A 492 17.99 -5.86 16.40
CA GLY A 492 18.80 -5.83 15.18
C GLY A 492 18.42 -6.85 14.09
N SER A 493 17.38 -7.66 14.28
CA SER A 493 16.70 -8.36 13.18
C SER A 493 16.05 -7.38 12.21
N LEU A 494 15.61 -7.88 11.05
CA LEU A 494 14.86 -7.09 10.08
C LEU A 494 13.52 -6.65 10.67
N ASP A 495 12.80 -7.59 11.29
CA ASP A 495 11.46 -7.37 11.83
C ASP A 495 11.48 -6.31 12.96
N TYR A 496 12.45 -6.39 13.89
CA TYR A 496 12.66 -5.37 14.93
C TYR A 496 13.00 -3.98 14.34
N TYR A 497 13.71 -3.93 13.21
CA TYR A 497 13.97 -2.68 12.48
C TYR A 497 12.73 -2.15 11.76
N LEU A 498 11.91 -3.01 11.16
CA LEU A 498 10.62 -2.63 10.55
C LEU A 498 9.63 -2.10 11.58
N TYR A 499 9.83 -2.41 12.87
CA TYR A 499 9.17 -1.77 14.00
C TYR A 499 10.04 -0.72 14.73
N GLY A 500 10.96 -0.08 13.99
CA GLY A 500 11.64 1.17 14.40
C GLY A 500 12.84 1.02 15.33
N ASP A 501 13.45 -0.17 15.41
CA ASP A 501 14.53 -0.52 16.34
C ASP A 501 14.19 -0.25 17.84
N SER A 502 12.90 -0.20 18.20
CA SER A 502 12.42 0.29 19.50
C SER A 502 11.48 -0.68 20.22
N ARG A 503 11.66 -0.80 21.54
CA ARG A 503 10.79 -1.58 22.44
C ARG A 503 9.47 -0.90 22.81
N ALA A 504 9.23 0.30 22.30
CA ALA A 504 8.04 1.10 22.63
C ALA A 504 6.80 0.76 21.78
N VAL A 505 6.91 -0.18 20.84
CA VAL A 505 5.80 -0.77 20.09
C VAL A 505 5.94 -2.29 20.05
N ASP A 506 4.85 -2.99 19.71
CA ASP A 506 4.89 -4.43 19.50
C ASP A 506 5.48 -4.74 18.11
N SER A 507 6.45 -5.66 18.08
CA SER A 507 7.14 -6.10 16.86
C SER A 507 6.90 -7.57 16.50
N GLY A 508 5.97 -8.20 17.21
CA GLY A 508 5.51 -9.56 16.99
C GLY A 508 6.10 -10.59 17.95
N ALA A 509 5.42 -11.73 18.04
CA ALA A 509 5.84 -12.87 18.83
C ALA A 509 7.14 -13.46 18.29
N ASP A 510 8.09 -13.61 19.21
CA ASP A 510 9.49 -13.98 18.98
C ASP A 510 9.60 -15.17 17.99
N TYR A 511 10.28 -14.93 16.86
CA TYR A 511 10.59 -15.88 15.77
C TYR A 511 9.48 -16.38 14.82
N ASN A 512 8.20 -16.02 15.01
CA ASN A 512 7.09 -16.69 14.31
C ASN A 512 6.34 -15.91 13.21
N VAL A 513 6.60 -14.60 13.02
CA VAL A 513 5.96 -13.82 11.94
C VAL A 513 6.55 -14.23 10.58
N PHE A 514 5.80 -15.04 9.82
CA PHE A 514 6.11 -15.57 8.48
C PHE A 514 7.59 -15.97 8.23
N PRO A 515 8.23 -16.80 9.08
CA PRO A 515 9.70 -17.00 9.13
C PRO A 515 10.33 -17.75 7.94
N LYS A 516 9.59 -17.92 6.83
CA LYS A 516 10.04 -18.47 5.54
C LYS A 516 9.76 -17.52 4.36
N SER A 517 9.33 -16.29 4.63
CA SER A 517 9.08 -15.25 3.63
C SER A 517 10.24 -14.27 3.52
N ASP A 518 10.27 -13.54 2.40
CA ASP A 518 11.03 -12.30 2.30
C ASP A 518 10.19 -11.18 2.90
N HIS A 519 10.80 -10.33 3.72
CA HIS A 519 10.14 -9.19 4.38
C HIS A 519 10.52 -7.85 3.72
N ILE A 520 11.40 -7.89 2.70
CA ILE A 520 11.74 -6.79 1.77
C ILE A 520 11.78 -7.38 0.34
N ARG A 521 11.22 -6.69 -0.66
CA ARG A 521 11.18 -7.18 -2.07
C ARG A 521 11.47 -6.14 -3.17
N MET A 522 11.92 -4.94 -2.83
CA MET A 522 12.10 -3.80 -3.74
C MET A 522 12.81 -4.11 -5.08
N ALA A 523 12.20 -3.66 -6.18
CA ALA A 523 12.78 -3.69 -7.52
C ALA A 523 13.36 -2.33 -7.95
N SER A 524 14.42 -2.35 -8.77
CA SER A 524 15.07 -1.15 -9.32
C SER A 524 15.91 -1.51 -10.54
N ARG A 525 16.09 -0.60 -11.51
CA ARG A 525 17.20 -0.72 -12.46
C ARG A 525 18.54 -0.41 -11.80
N VAL A 526 19.60 -0.94 -12.39
CA VAL A 526 20.99 -0.56 -12.14
C VAL A 526 21.32 0.67 -12.99
N SER A 527 21.64 1.81 -12.37
CA SER A 527 22.10 3.03 -13.05
C SER A 527 23.62 3.10 -13.25
N ALA A 528 24.42 2.45 -12.42
CA ALA A 528 25.86 2.31 -12.62
C ALA A 528 26.41 1.00 -12.02
N VAL A 529 27.57 0.56 -12.51
CA VAL A 529 28.30 -0.63 -12.05
C VAL A 529 29.76 -0.26 -11.88
N GLY A 530 30.42 -0.79 -10.84
CA GLY A 530 31.86 -0.64 -10.64
C GLY A 530 32.47 -1.81 -9.86
N ASP A 531 33.75 -1.67 -9.53
CA ASP A 531 34.54 -2.66 -8.79
C ASP A 531 33.91 -2.94 -7.41
N GLY A 532 33.20 -4.07 -7.29
CA GLY A 532 32.57 -4.54 -6.06
C GLY A 532 31.23 -3.87 -5.69
N TRP A 533 30.66 -3.04 -6.57
CA TRP A 533 29.41 -2.33 -6.29
C TRP A 533 28.49 -2.15 -7.50
N ILE A 534 27.20 -2.00 -7.21
CA ILE A 534 26.20 -1.49 -8.15
C ILE A 534 25.54 -0.24 -7.56
N GLU A 535 24.94 0.58 -8.41
CA GLU A 535 24.17 1.74 -8.00
C GLU A 535 22.78 1.69 -8.63
N LEU A 536 21.76 1.77 -7.78
CA LEU A 536 20.35 1.71 -8.13
C LEU A 536 19.87 3.05 -8.71
N GLU A 537 18.88 3.03 -9.59
CA GLU A 537 18.28 4.25 -10.15
C GLU A 537 17.51 5.07 -9.11
N ARG A 538 17.01 4.41 -8.05
CA ARG A 538 16.24 5.00 -6.95
C ARG A 538 16.91 4.77 -5.58
N PRO A 539 16.70 5.66 -4.59
CA PRO A 539 17.26 5.49 -3.24
C PRO A 539 16.64 4.31 -2.51
N LEU A 540 17.37 3.75 -1.54
CA LEU A 540 16.82 2.82 -0.57
C LEU A 540 15.80 3.51 0.35
N PRO A 541 14.56 3.01 0.48
CA PRO A 541 13.55 3.53 1.40
C PRO A 541 13.76 3.13 2.88
N TRP A 542 14.72 2.25 3.17
CA TRP A 542 15.11 1.76 4.49
C TRP A 542 16.63 1.52 4.57
N ASP A 543 17.18 1.32 5.77
CA ASP A 543 18.50 0.71 5.91
C ASP A 543 18.52 -0.67 5.24
N MET A 544 19.68 -1.11 4.74
CA MET A 544 19.87 -2.48 4.27
C MET A 544 21.11 -3.07 4.94
N ARG A 545 20.90 -3.81 6.04
CA ARG A 545 21.98 -4.28 6.93
C ARG A 545 22.53 -5.63 6.47
N GLU A 546 23.86 -5.76 6.40
CA GLU A 546 24.55 -6.99 5.95
C GLU A 546 24.16 -8.23 6.79
N GLN A 547 23.85 -8.02 8.07
CA GLN A 547 23.41 -9.08 8.99
C GLN A 547 22.04 -9.70 8.65
N TRP A 548 21.27 -9.10 7.74
CA TRP A 548 20.04 -9.66 7.17
C TRP A 548 20.29 -10.48 5.90
N ALA A 549 21.56 -10.76 5.57
CA ALA A 549 22.02 -11.53 4.42
C ALA A 549 21.32 -11.18 3.08
N PRO A 550 21.26 -9.89 2.68
CA PRO A 550 20.43 -9.48 1.56
C PRO A 550 20.99 -9.98 0.22
N VAL A 551 20.12 -10.27 -0.74
CA VAL A 551 20.51 -10.78 -2.06
C VAL A 551 19.89 -9.99 -3.21
N LEU A 552 20.66 -9.86 -4.29
CA LEU A 552 20.22 -9.28 -5.55
C LEU A 552 19.89 -10.41 -6.53
N HIS A 553 18.64 -10.42 -6.98
CA HIS A 553 18.12 -11.32 -8.01
C HIS A 553 17.84 -10.56 -9.30
N ARG A 554 17.73 -11.29 -10.42
CA ARG A 554 17.09 -10.81 -11.65
C ARG A 554 15.63 -10.46 -11.33
N PHE A 555 15.15 -9.32 -11.81
CA PHE A 555 13.72 -9.06 -11.84
C PHE A 555 13.10 -9.89 -12.97
N ALA A 556 12.51 -11.03 -12.62
CA ALA A 556 12.06 -12.04 -13.57
C ALA A 556 10.62 -12.51 -13.30
N PRO A 557 9.61 -11.62 -13.39
CA PRO A 557 8.20 -12.02 -13.29
C PRO A 557 7.83 -12.92 -14.48
N THR A 558 7.09 -14.01 -14.22
CA THR A 558 6.68 -14.95 -15.28
C THR A 558 5.47 -14.47 -16.08
N VAL A 559 4.66 -13.58 -15.49
CA VAL A 559 3.53 -12.91 -16.14
C VAL A 559 3.67 -11.41 -15.93
N GLN A 560 3.67 -10.66 -17.03
CA GLN A 560 3.75 -9.21 -17.02
C GLN A 560 3.11 -8.55 -18.24
N ASN A 561 2.82 -7.25 -18.13
CA ASN A 561 2.14 -6.44 -19.15
C ASN A 561 0.75 -7.00 -19.54
N SER A 562 0.06 -7.64 -18.59
CA SER A 562 -1.29 -8.17 -18.81
C SER A 562 -2.32 -7.33 -18.03
N GLY A 563 -3.57 -7.29 -18.51
CA GLY A 563 -4.54 -6.29 -18.04
C GLY A 563 -5.99 -6.75 -17.99
N LEU A 564 -6.76 -6.13 -17.11
CA LEU A 564 -8.22 -6.29 -16.98
C LEU A 564 -8.87 -4.90 -17.03
N GLU A 565 -9.67 -4.61 -18.07
CA GLU A 565 -10.16 -3.24 -18.24
C GLU A 565 -11.56 -3.10 -18.85
N GLY A 566 -12.31 -2.08 -18.41
CA GLY A 566 -13.53 -1.62 -19.08
C GLY A 566 -14.77 -2.49 -18.91
N PHE A 567 -15.00 -3.08 -17.74
CA PHE A 567 -16.20 -3.89 -17.47
C PHE A 567 -16.66 -3.87 -16.00
N THR A 568 -17.95 -4.14 -15.79
CA THR A 568 -18.52 -4.46 -14.48
C THR A 568 -18.36 -5.95 -14.20
N VAL A 569 -17.94 -6.32 -12.99
CA VAL A 569 -18.09 -7.65 -12.38
C VAL A 569 -19.27 -7.59 -11.42
N GLU A 570 -20.30 -8.39 -11.67
CA GLU A 570 -21.53 -8.40 -10.87
C GLU A 570 -21.81 -9.81 -10.34
N PHE A 571 -22.04 -9.93 -9.04
CA PHE A 571 -22.51 -11.16 -8.42
C PHE A 571 -24.01 -11.14 -8.16
N ALA A 572 -24.61 -12.34 -8.13
CA ALA A 572 -25.93 -12.53 -7.54
C ALA A 572 -25.97 -11.91 -6.13
N TRP A 573 -26.98 -11.10 -5.82
CA TRP A 573 -27.04 -10.45 -4.52
C TRP A 573 -27.24 -11.49 -3.41
N SER A 574 -26.45 -11.34 -2.35
CA SER A 574 -26.60 -12.02 -1.06
C SER A 574 -26.37 -11.02 0.07
N THR A 575 -26.83 -11.34 1.28
CA THR A 575 -26.28 -10.71 2.49
C THR A 575 -24.82 -11.10 2.65
N PHE A 576 -23.97 -10.15 3.03
CA PHE A 576 -22.62 -10.47 3.48
C PHE A 576 -22.74 -11.06 4.91
N PRO A 577 -22.09 -12.20 5.20
CA PRO A 577 -22.14 -12.83 6.52
C PRO A 577 -21.15 -12.15 7.49
N SER A 578 -20.71 -12.86 8.54
CA SER A 578 -19.64 -12.43 9.42
C SER A 578 -18.27 -12.39 8.71
N HIS A 579 -17.34 -11.64 9.32
CA HIS A 579 -15.97 -11.33 8.89
C HIS A 579 -15.30 -12.40 8.00
N PHE A 580 -15.06 -13.60 8.54
CA PHE A 580 -14.33 -14.68 7.83
C PHE A 580 -15.24 -15.68 7.09
N SER A 581 -16.55 -15.44 7.02
CA SER A 581 -17.53 -16.38 6.46
C SER A 581 -17.91 -16.10 5.00
N ALA A 582 -17.12 -15.30 4.28
CA ALA A 582 -17.32 -14.97 2.87
C ALA A 582 -17.56 -16.22 2.00
N GLN A 583 -18.52 -16.14 1.07
CA GLN A 583 -18.88 -17.26 0.19
C GLN A 583 -18.00 -17.32 -1.07
N GLY A 584 -17.14 -16.32 -1.26
CA GLY A 584 -16.27 -16.22 -2.41
C GLY A 584 -16.95 -15.57 -3.61
N ALA A 585 -17.78 -14.56 -3.39
CA ALA A 585 -18.12 -13.59 -4.45
C ALA A 585 -16.90 -12.67 -4.75
N ASN A 586 -15.76 -13.26 -5.09
CA ASN A 586 -14.47 -12.59 -5.19
C ASN A 586 -14.22 -12.15 -6.64
N ALA A 587 -14.20 -10.84 -6.90
CA ALA A 587 -14.23 -10.31 -8.27
C ALA A 587 -12.91 -10.53 -9.04
N ILE A 588 -11.82 -9.90 -8.58
CA ILE A 588 -10.53 -9.89 -9.28
C ILE A 588 -9.39 -10.30 -8.36
N ALA A 589 -8.44 -11.09 -8.88
CA ALA A 589 -7.16 -11.31 -8.22
C ALA A 589 -5.95 -11.20 -9.15
N LEU A 590 -4.83 -10.68 -8.63
CA LEU A 590 -3.53 -10.76 -9.29
C LEU A 590 -2.53 -11.46 -8.37
N TYR A 591 -1.94 -12.56 -8.85
CA TYR A 591 -1.00 -13.37 -8.10
C TYR A 591 0.32 -13.50 -8.85
N ASP A 592 1.45 -13.27 -8.17
CA ASP A 592 2.80 -13.53 -8.68
C ASP A 592 3.13 -12.91 -10.06
N ALA A 593 2.50 -11.77 -10.39
CA ALA A 593 2.64 -11.03 -11.65
C ALA A 593 3.21 -9.63 -11.42
N ALA A 594 3.78 -9.00 -12.45
CA ALA A 594 4.27 -7.63 -12.34
C ALA A 594 4.02 -6.79 -13.61
N ASN A 595 4.06 -5.45 -13.52
CA ASN A 595 3.71 -4.58 -14.66
C ASN A 595 2.31 -4.89 -15.25
N CYS A 596 1.33 -5.24 -14.42
CA CYS A 596 -0.05 -5.50 -14.87
C CYS A 596 -0.98 -4.34 -14.46
N TRP A 597 -2.22 -4.33 -14.95
CA TRP A 597 -3.19 -3.28 -14.59
C TRP A 597 -4.64 -3.77 -14.46
N VAL A 598 -5.41 -3.02 -13.68
CA VAL A 598 -6.86 -3.15 -13.55
C VAL A 598 -7.47 -1.76 -13.72
N GLN A 599 -8.25 -1.51 -14.78
CA GLN A 599 -8.69 -0.13 -15.09
C GLN A 599 -10.14 -0.01 -15.58
N ASP A 600 -10.89 0.99 -15.10
CA ASP A 600 -12.31 1.16 -15.45
C ASP A 600 -13.14 -0.09 -15.11
N ILE A 601 -13.09 -0.48 -13.84
CA ILE A 601 -13.76 -1.67 -13.31
C ILE A 601 -14.77 -1.30 -12.22
N LYS A 602 -15.96 -1.88 -12.28
CA LYS A 602 -16.98 -1.78 -11.22
C LYS A 602 -17.25 -3.17 -10.65
N VAL A 603 -17.24 -3.30 -9.33
CA VAL A 603 -17.60 -4.53 -8.61
C VAL A 603 -18.93 -4.31 -7.93
N ILE A 604 -19.88 -5.24 -8.14
CA ILE A 604 -21.22 -5.20 -7.55
C ILE A 604 -21.48 -6.48 -6.77
N ASN A 605 -21.89 -6.34 -5.50
CA ASN A 605 -22.21 -7.44 -4.57
C ASN A 605 -21.04 -8.41 -4.27
N GLY A 606 -19.79 -7.96 -4.41
CA GLY A 606 -18.62 -8.79 -4.14
C GLY A 606 -18.35 -9.00 -2.64
N ASP A 607 -17.85 -10.17 -2.27
CA ASP A 607 -17.31 -10.46 -0.94
C ASP A 607 -15.85 -9.99 -0.83
N ASN A 608 -15.08 -10.09 -1.91
CA ASN A 608 -13.79 -9.43 -2.06
C ASN A 608 -13.72 -8.71 -3.42
N GLY A 609 -13.16 -7.50 -3.43
CA GLY A 609 -13.06 -6.66 -4.62
C GLY A 609 -11.84 -7.00 -5.47
N ILE A 610 -10.70 -6.39 -5.17
CA ILE A 610 -9.43 -6.62 -5.87
C ILE A 610 -8.40 -7.13 -4.85
N ILE A 611 -8.04 -8.42 -4.98
CA ILE A 611 -7.02 -9.11 -4.18
C ILE A 611 -5.70 -9.09 -4.95
N MET A 612 -4.57 -8.78 -4.31
CA MET A 612 -3.26 -8.92 -4.95
C MET A 612 -2.19 -9.46 -4.02
N SER A 613 -1.58 -10.59 -4.37
CA SER A 613 -0.52 -11.20 -3.54
C SER A 613 0.71 -11.58 -4.35
N GLY A 614 1.89 -11.19 -3.85
CA GLY A 614 3.16 -11.49 -4.49
C GLY A 614 3.54 -10.58 -5.69
N VAL A 615 2.83 -9.47 -5.93
CA VAL A 615 2.95 -8.66 -7.17
C VAL A 615 3.92 -7.47 -7.08
N ASP A 616 4.28 -6.90 -8.24
CA ASP A 616 5.08 -5.66 -8.34
C ASP A 616 4.60 -4.71 -9.47
N PHE A 617 4.77 -3.39 -9.34
CA PHE A 617 4.49 -2.42 -10.42
C PHE A 617 3.07 -2.54 -11.02
N ILE A 618 2.05 -2.66 -10.17
CA ILE A 618 0.64 -2.77 -10.62
C ILE A 618 -0.05 -1.42 -10.55
N THR A 619 -0.82 -1.04 -11.59
CA THR A 619 -1.76 0.09 -11.51
C THR A 619 -3.20 -0.40 -11.43
N VAL A 620 -3.92 0.00 -10.38
CA VAL A 620 -5.37 -0.10 -10.25
C VAL A 620 -5.95 1.31 -10.36
N ASP A 621 -6.80 1.58 -11.34
CA ASP A 621 -7.29 2.94 -11.63
C ASP A 621 -8.77 2.98 -12.06
N ARG A 622 -9.51 3.98 -11.59
CA ARG A 622 -10.96 4.17 -11.84
C ARG A 622 -11.77 2.94 -11.46
N THR A 623 -11.75 2.59 -10.18
CA THR A 623 -12.51 1.45 -9.64
C THR A 623 -13.72 1.87 -8.81
N ARG A 624 -14.78 1.05 -8.80
CA ARG A 624 -16.02 1.26 -8.03
C ARG A 624 -16.43 -0.02 -7.31
N PHE A 625 -16.84 0.09 -6.04
CA PHE A 625 -17.30 -1.03 -5.22
C PHE A 625 -18.67 -0.69 -4.64
N GLU A 626 -19.70 -1.42 -5.06
CA GLU A 626 -21.10 -1.10 -4.80
C GLU A 626 -21.92 -2.37 -4.46
N ALA A 627 -23.14 -2.18 -3.96
CA ALA A 627 -24.12 -3.26 -3.79
C ALA A 627 -25.49 -2.81 -4.30
N THR A 628 -26.28 -3.70 -4.91
CA THR A 628 -27.61 -3.36 -5.46
C THR A 628 -28.64 -3.02 -4.38
N ARG A 629 -28.38 -3.42 -3.14
CA ARG A 629 -29.01 -3.00 -1.88
C ARG A 629 -28.07 -3.39 -0.73
N SER A 630 -28.24 -2.81 0.46
CA SER A 630 -27.43 -3.14 1.64
C SER A 630 -27.31 -4.66 1.84
N ARG A 631 -26.09 -5.12 2.13
CA ARG A 631 -25.76 -6.53 2.35
C ARG A 631 -25.72 -6.93 3.83
N GLY A 632 -25.75 -5.98 4.76
CA GLY A 632 -25.64 -6.25 6.19
C GLY A 632 -25.13 -5.02 6.96
N LYS A 633 -24.40 -5.26 8.06
CA LYS A 633 -23.56 -4.25 8.74
C LYS A 633 -22.41 -3.81 7.83
N ASP A 634 -21.75 -4.79 7.23
CA ASP A 634 -20.62 -4.62 6.32
C ASP A 634 -21.02 -5.13 4.92
N SER A 635 -20.40 -4.60 3.86
CA SER A 635 -20.75 -4.91 2.46
C SER A 635 -19.87 -5.99 1.81
N GLY A 636 -18.76 -6.35 2.46
CA GLY A 636 -17.78 -7.34 2.00
C GLY A 636 -16.59 -7.41 2.96
N HIS A 637 -15.66 -8.34 2.74
CA HIS A 637 -14.45 -8.51 3.55
C HIS A 637 -13.38 -7.48 3.17
N HIS A 638 -12.69 -7.65 2.03
CA HIS A 638 -11.73 -6.68 1.52
C HIS A 638 -12.18 -6.03 0.19
N ALA A 639 -12.27 -4.69 0.11
CA ALA A 639 -12.53 -4.01 -1.17
C ALA A 639 -11.25 -3.89 -2.02
N LEU A 640 -10.18 -3.33 -1.46
CA LEU A 640 -8.86 -3.26 -2.06
C LEU A 640 -7.84 -3.87 -1.10
N TRP A 641 -7.21 -5.00 -1.46
CA TRP A 641 -6.25 -5.68 -0.57
C TRP A 641 -4.97 -6.09 -1.31
N THR A 642 -3.84 -5.80 -0.67
CA THR A 642 -2.52 -6.27 -1.10
C THR A 642 -1.74 -6.95 0.00
N SER A 643 -1.18 -8.12 -0.30
CA SER A 643 -0.35 -8.92 0.60
C SER A 643 1.03 -9.19 -0.04
N ARG A 644 2.15 -9.12 0.71
CA ARG A 644 3.52 -9.46 0.24
C ARG A 644 3.89 -8.87 -1.14
N SER A 645 3.56 -7.61 -1.37
CA SER A 645 3.63 -6.96 -2.70
C SER A 645 4.34 -5.60 -2.61
N ALA A 646 4.86 -5.09 -3.74
CA ALA A 646 5.59 -3.83 -3.78
C ALA A 646 5.24 -2.92 -4.96
N ASP A 647 5.47 -1.61 -4.83
CA ASP A 647 5.33 -0.64 -5.92
C ASP A 647 3.95 -0.70 -6.63
N VAL A 648 2.88 -0.95 -5.89
CA VAL A 648 1.50 -0.95 -6.41
C VAL A 648 0.85 0.41 -6.20
N ARG A 649 0.12 0.90 -7.21
CA ARG A 649 -0.66 2.15 -7.14
C ARG A 649 -2.14 1.88 -7.35
N PHE A 650 -2.95 2.21 -6.37
CA PHE A 650 -4.38 2.42 -6.49
C PHE A 650 -4.68 3.91 -6.66
N THR A 651 -5.55 4.26 -7.61
CA THR A 651 -5.97 5.65 -7.82
C THR A 651 -7.42 5.75 -8.31
N SER A 652 -8.07 6.89 -8.07
CA SER A 652 -9.37 7.23 -8.66
C SER A 652 -10.54 6.31 -8.21
N PHE A 653 -10.40 5.65 -7.06
CA PHE A 653 -11.31 4.63 -6.54
C PHE A 653 -12.45 5.20 -5.68
N TRP A 654 -13.57 4.48 -5.57
CA TRP A 654 -14.68 4.82 -4.67
C TRP A 654 -15.34 3.56 -4.11
N ILE A 655 -15.53 3.51 -2.78
CA ILE A 655 -15.99 2.34 -2.03
C ILE A 655 -17.28 2.66 -1.27
N GLU A 656 -18.36 1.93 -1.56
CA GLU A 656 -19.67 2.14 -0.93
C GLU A 656 -20.03 1.05 0.07
N GLY A 657 -20.92 1.38 1.00
CA GLY A 657 -21.57 0.45 1.90
C GLY A 657 -20.72 -0.04 3.09
N GLY A 658 -19.44 0.33 3.15
CA GLY A 658 -18.51 0.01 4.24
C GLY A 658 -18.13 -1.48 4.27
N TRP A 659 -16.89 -1.81 3.96
CA TRP A 659 -16.37 -3.18 4.00
C TRP A 659 -15.70 -3.44 5.34
N VAL A 660 -15.49 -4.69 5.78
CA VAL A 660 -14.74 -4.95 7.03
C VAL A 660 -13.38 -4.25 6.94
N HIS A 661 -12.71 -4.39 5.79
CA HIS A 661 -11.55 -3.62 5.40
C HIS A 661 -11.73 -3.02 3.99
N ASP A 662 -11.79 -1.69 3.88
CA ASP A 662 -11.92 -1.02 2.59
C ASP A 662 -10.56 -0.97 1.86
N ILE A 663 -9.48 -0.71 2.60
CA ILE A 663 -8.11 -0.51 2.09
C ILE A 663 -7.14 -1.31 2.98
N SER A 664 -6.63 -2.44 2.48
CA SER A 664 -5.78 -3.37 3.25
C SER A 664 -4.34 -3.51 2.73
N LEU A 665 -3.40 -3.56 3.68
CA LEU A 665 -2.00 -3.97 3.51
C LEU A 665 -1.71 -5.17 4.42
N ASP A 666 -1.05 -6.21 3.93
CA ASP A 666 -0.72 -7.43 4.70
C ASP A 666 0.69 -7.97 4.33
N GLN A 667 1.26 -8.84 5.18
CA GLN A 667 2.51 -9.58 4.96
C GLN A 667 3.65 -8.74 4.36
N PHE A 668 4.10 -7.71 5.07
CA PHE A 668 5.20 -6.84 4.65
C PHE A 668 4.98 -6.14 3.29
N ALA A 669 3.73 -5.83 2.93
CA ALA A 669 3.45 -4.96 1.79
C ALA A 669 4.17 -3.60 1.95
N GLU A 670 4.90 -3.22 0.90
CA GLU A 670 5.88 -2.11 0.93
C GLU A 670 5.72 -1.17 -0.27
N LEU A 671 5.98 0.13 -0.11
CA LEU A 671 5.98 1.10 -1.21
C LEU A 671 4.65 1.21 -1.99
N MET A 672 3.56 0.78 -1.36
CA MET A 672 2.21 0.81 -1.91
C MET A 672 1.64 2.23 -1.82
N VAL A 673 0.84 2.60 -2.81
CA VAL A 673 0.22 3.92 -2.93
C VAL A 673 -1.29 3.78 -3.08
N TYR A 674 -2.04 4.36 -2.15
CA TYR A 674 -3.46 4.64 -2.30
C TYR A 674 -3.64 6.15 -2.47
N ALA A 675 -4.09 6.57 -3.66
CA ALA A 675 -4.20 7.98 -4.03
C ALA A 675 -5.59 8.36 -4.55
N ASN A 676 -6.01 9.62 -4.40
CA ASN A 676 -7.14 10.23 -5.13
C ASN A 676 -8.44 9.40 -5.11
N GLY A 677 -8.85 8.93 -3.92
CA GLY A 677 -9.98 8.01 -3.79
C GLY A 677 -10.82 8.29 -2.56
N GLY A 678 -11.73 7.38 -2.23
CA GLY A 678 -12.52 7.49 -1.00
C GLY A 678 -13.69 6.52 -0.93
N GLY A 679 -14.67 6.88 -0.10
CA GLY A 679 -15.88 6.08 0.07
C GLY A 679 -16.85 6.66 1.10
N THR A 680 -17.90 5.90 1.43
CA THR A 680 -18.96 6.36 2.35
C THR A 680 -18.52 6.41 3.82
N ASN A 681 -17.70 5.46 4.28
CA ASN A 681 -17.06 5.49 5.60
C ASN A 681 -15.82 4.56 5.60
N VAL A 682 -14.66 5.09 5.20
CA VAL A 682 -13.47 4.28 4.89
C VAL A 682 -12.65 3.91 6.15
N ASN A 683 -12.02 2.73 6.18
CA ASN A 683 -10.84 2.46 7.03
C ASN A 683 -9.56 2.24 6.20
N ILE A 684 -8.41 2.56 6.79
CA ILE A 684 -7.13 1.96 6.42
C ILE A 684 -6.85 0.82 7.40
N ASP A 685 -6.73 -0.37 6.83
CA ASP A 685 -6.26 -1.57 7.50
C ASP A 685 -4.79 -1.82 7.12
N CYS A 686 -3.91 -1.83 8.12
CA CYS A 686 -2.50 -2.15 7.94
C CYS A 686 -2.16 -3.61 8.28
N HIS A 687 -3.14 -4.39 8.75
CA HIS A 687 -3.15 -5.84 9.04
C HIS A 687 -1.92 -6.42 9.78
N ARG A 688 -1.18 -5.58 10.52
CA ARG A 688 0.06 -5.91 11.23
C ARG A 688 1.14 -6.41 10.26
N ALA A 689 1.88 -7.45 10.65
CA ALA A 689 2.84 -8.18 9.81
C ALA A 689 3.84 -7.26 9.08
N GLY A 690 4.29 -6.18 9.72
CA GLY A 690 5.34 -5.29 9.23
C GLY A 690 5.03 -4.57 7.91
N SER A 691 3.77 -4.27 7.59
CA SER A 691 3.40 -3.42 6.44
C SER A 691 4.02 -2.02 6.60
N HIS A 692 4.91 -1.59 5.69
CA HIS A 692 5.83 -0.47 5.97
C HIS A 692 6.18 0.39 4.74
N SER A 693 6.58 1.64 4.96
CA SER A 693 6.94 2.61 3.92
C SER A 693 5.87 2.82 2.82
N ASN A 694 4.59 2.75 3.17
CA ASN A 694 3.45 2.95 2.26
C ASN A 694 2.93 4.39 2.30
N LEU A 695 2.18 4.81 1.28
CA LEU A 695 1.57 6.13 1.16
C LEU A 695 0.05 6.05 0.96
N PHE A 696 -0.67 6.75 1.82
CA PHE A 696 -2.07 7.10 1.67
C PHE A 696 -2.13 8.61 1.41
N SER A 697 -2.60 9.03 0.23
CA SER A 697 -2.60 10.45 -0.17
C SER A 697 -3.92 10.88 -0.79
N ASN A 698 -4.43 12.04 -0.41
CA ASN A 698 -5.61 12.64 -1.06
C ASN A 698 -6.86 11.73 -1.02
N ILE A 699 -7.26 11.24 0.17
CA ILE A 699 -8.36 10.26 0.33
C ILE A 699 -9.50 10.86 1.16
N ASN A 700 -10.73 10.71 0.65
CA ASN A 700 -11.97 11.04 1.34
C ASN A 700 -12.52 9.85 2.12
N PHE A 701 -12.54 9.95 3.46
CA PHE A 701 -13.05 8.93 4.37
C PHE A 701 -14.57 8.98 4.57
N GLY A 702 -15.29 9.90 3.92
CA GLY A 702 -16.72 10.08 4.11
C GLY A 702 -17.05 10.45 5.56
N ALA A 703 -17.90 9.67 6.21
CA ALA A 703 -18.28 9.88 7.61
C ALA A 703 -17.09 9.90 8.59
N GLY A 704 -15.96 9.28 8.23
CA GLY A 704 -14.67 9.40 8.91
C GLY A 704 -14.65 8.86 10.34
N THR A 705 -15.48 7.87 10.67
CA THR A 705 -15.60 7.36 12.05
C THR A 705 -14.64 6.23 12.39
N ARG A 706 -13.97 5.67 11.38
CA ARG A 706 -13.10 4.48 11.51
C ARG A 706 -11.76 4.52 10.73
N PRO A 707 -11.12 5.68 10.50
CA PRO A 707 -10.00 5.81 9.56
C PRO A 707 -8.80 4.87 9.83
N PHE A 708 -8.62 4.43 11.08
CA PHE A 708 -7.55 3.55 11.54
C PHE A 708 -8.05 2.28 12.23
N TRP A 709 -9.26 1.80 11.87
CA TRP A 709 -9.69 0.44 12.26
C TRP A 709 -8.97 -0.58 11.38
N SER A 710 -8.13 -1.42 11.99
CA SER A 710 -7.30 -2.42 11.30
C SER A 710 -7.39 -3.76 12.01
N GLY A 711 -7.31 -4.85 11.25
CA GLY A 711 -7.36 -6.22 11.76
C GLY A 711 -5.98 -6.85 11.97
N GLY A 712 -5.93 -8.16 11.70
CA GLY A 712 -4.76 -9.03 11.82
C GLY A 712 -4.60 -9.67 13.20
N GLU A 713 -4.24 -10.94 13.19
CA GLU A 713 -3.76 -11.74 14.33
C GLU A 713 -2.76 -11.02 15.24
N LYS A 714 -3.02 -11.05 16.55
CA LYS A 714 -2.45 -10.14 17.56
C LYS A 714 -0.95 -10.39 17.80
N SER A 715 -0.43 -11.57 17.48
CA SER A 715 0.98 -11.92 17.62
C SER A 715 1.87 -11.39 16.48
N ARG A 716 1.32 -10.77 15.42
CA ARG A 716 2.12 -10.20 14.30
C ARG A 716 2.65 -8.78 14.52
N GLY A 717 2.47 -8.23 15.71
CA GLY A 717 2.99 -6.92 16.12
C GLY A 717 1.94 -5.81 16.06
N ALA A 718 2.42 -4.57 16.09
CA ALA A 718 1.59 -3.38 15.91
C ALA A 718 0.91 -3.39 14.53
N HIS A 719 -0.27 -2.76 14.40
CA HIS A 719 -1.04 -2.73 13.15
C HIS A 719 -0.24 -2.23 11.94
N SER A 720 0.69 -1.30 12.15
CA SER A 720 1.55 -0.70 11.13
C SER A 720 3.02 -0.91 11.45
N GLY A 721 3.79 -1.32 10.44
CA GLY A 721 5.24 -1.14 10.42
C GLY A 721 5.65 0.34 10.24
N ALA A 722 6.96 0.57 10.20
CA ALA A 722 7.56 1.90 10.14
C ALA A 722 7.31 2.67 8.83
N ASN A 723 7.45 4.00 8.89
CA ASN A 723 7.47 4.91 7.73
C ASN A 723 6.18 4.97 6.87
N ASN A 724 5.10 4.32 7.26
CA ASN A 724 3.79 4.53 6.62
C ASN A 724 3.37 6.01 6.77
N THR A 725 2.88 6.58 5.68
CA THR A 725 2.63 8.02 5.52
C THR A 725 1.18 8.29 5.14
N PHE A 726 0.55 9.18 5.89
CA PHE A 726 -0.86 9.56 5.84
C PHE A 726 -0.96 11.04 5.49
N TRP A 727 -1.26 11.36 4.23
CA TRP A 727 -1.09 12.68 3.63
C TRP A 727 -2.41 13.24 3.09
N ASN A 728 -2.81 14.42 3.54
CA ASN A 728 -4.03 15.10 3.08
C ASN A 728 -5.25 14.15 3.07
N LEU A 729 -5.53 13.56 4.24
CA LEU A 729 -6.70 12.71 4.47
C LEU A 729 -7.80 13.54 5.15
N TRP A 730 -9.05 13.38 4.74
CA TRP A 730 -10.20 14.12 5.30
C TRP A 730 -11.47 13.29 5.34
N GLY A 731 -12.50 13.80 6.03
CA GLY A 731 -13.89 13.33 5.92
C GLY A 731 -14.86 14.47 6.23
N ASP A 732 -16.05 14.12 6.71
CA ASP A 732 -17.03 15.07 7.26
C ASP A 732 -16.75 15.48 8.71
N ARG A 733 -15.68 14.91 9.30
CA ARG A 733 -15.09 15.30 10.59
C ARG A 733 -13.56 15.31 10.50
N ALA A 734 -12.89 15.94 11.45
CA ALA A 734 -11.44 15.79 11.61
C ALA A 734 -11.12 14.32 11.96
N LEU A 735 -10.09 13.75 11.34
CA LEU A 735 -9.74 12.34 11.51
C LEU A 735 -8.88 12.17 12.78
N GLU A 736 -9.41 11.54 13.81
CA GLU A 736 -8.70 11.29 15.08
C GLU A 736 -7.43 10.46 14.86
N LEU A 737 -6.33 10.80 15.53
CA LEU A 737 -5.10 10.01 15.46
C LEU A 737 -5.23 8.70 16.25
N PRO A 738 -4.65 7.58 15.76
CA PRO A 738 -4.68 6.30 16.47
C PRO A 738 -3.78 6.35 17.73
N PRO A 739 -3.85 5.33 18.62
CA PRO A 739 -2.93 5.24 19.76
C PRO A 739 -1.47 5.04 19.30
N CYS A 740 -0.49 5.38 20.15
CA CYS A 740 0.94 5.22 19.80
C CYS A 740 1.34 3.75 19.55
N SER A 741 0.57 2.80 20.07
CA SER A 741 0.72 1.34 19.83
C SER A 741 0.34 0.91 18.41
N TYR A 742 -0.28 1.77 17.60
CA TYR A 742 -0.67 1.46 16.22
C TYR A 742 0.54 1.17 15.31
N GLY A 743 1.69 1.78 15.58
CA GLY A 743 2.94 1.54 14.84
C GLY A 743 3.99 2.63 15.08
N PRO A 744 5.26 2.42 14.71
CA PRO A 744 6.35 3.37 14.93
C PRO A 744 6.63 4.23 13.69
N MET A 745 7.35 5.35 13.88
CA MET A 745 7.90 6.20 12.80
C MET A 745 6.87 6.72 11.76
N LEU A 746 5.58 6.72 12.12
CA LEU A 746 4.48 7.11 11.23
C LEU A 746 4.53 8.61 10.92
N THR A 747 4.09 8.98 9.72
CA THR A 747 4.10 10.37 9.24
C THR A 747 2.68 10.80 8.89
N PHE A 748 2.13 11.75 9.64
CA PHE A 748 0.80 12.31 9.45
C PHE A 748 0.93 13.78 9.01
N VAL A 749 0.47 14.11 7.81
CA VAL A 749 0.47 15.48 7.28
C VAL A 749 -0.95 15.83 6.86
N GLY A 750 -1.58 16.77 7.57
CA GLY A 750 -2.91 17.29 7.22
C GLY A 750 -3.85 17.50 8.41
N ASN A 751 -5.16 17.38 8.16
CA ASN A 751 -6.22 17.78 9.11
C ASN A 751 -6.65 16.64 10.04
N PHE A 752 -5.69 16.14 10.79
CA PHE A 752 -5.93 15.19 11.84
C PHE A 752 -6.44 15.90 13.12
N GLY A 753 -7.30 15.22 13.87
CA GLY A 753 -7.71 15.59 15.22
C GLY A 753 -6.70 15.14 16.28
N GLY A 754 -7.01 15.38 17.56
CA GLY A 754 -6.25 14.79 18.66
C GLY A 754 -6.29 13.25 18.64
N GLN A 755 -5.45 12.63 19.47
CA GLN A 755 -5.69 11.24 19.86
C GLN A 755 -6.85 11.18 20.85
N LYS A 756 -7.66 10.12 20.83
CA LYS A 756 -8.65 9.89 21.88
C LYS A 756 -7.98 9.88 23.25
N SER A 757 -8.56 10.60 24.21
CA SER A 757 -8.22 10.47 25.63
C SER A 757 -8.73 9.13 26.15
N SER A 758 -7.84 8.32 26.73
CA SER A 758 -8.28 7.25 27.63
C SER A 758 -8.94 7.89 28.87
N ARG A 759 -9.93 7.21 29.48
CA ARG A 759 -10.68 7.70 30.68
C ARG A 759 -9.76 8.22 31.80
N ARG A 760 -8.54 7.67 31.94
CA ARG A 760 -7.53 8.13 32.89
C ARG A 760 -7.15 9.62 32.71
N ARG A 761 -7.19 10.19 31.50
CA ARG A 761 -6.93 11.63 31.28
C ARG A 761 -8.08 12.52 31.78
N GLU A 762 -9.34 12.11 31.66
CA GLU A 762 -10.47 12.88 32.20
C GLU A 762 -10.45 12.89 33.74
N LEU A 763 -10.11 11.76 34.36
CA LEU A 763 -9.91 11.65 35.81
C LEU A 763 -8.73 12.49 36.32
N LEU A 764 -7.60 12.50 35.59
CA LEU A 764 -6.44 13.33 35.96
C LEU A 764 -6.68 14.83 35.74
N ALA A 765 -7.48 15.21 34.74
CA ALA A 765 -7.86 16.61 34.49
C ALA A 765 -8.84 17.19 35.53
N GLN A 766 -9.34 16.37 36.46
CA GLN A 766 -10.21 16.81 37.57
C GLN A 766 -9.46 17.04 38.89
N GLN A 767 -8.14 16.80 38.95
CA GLN A 767 -7.33 17.16 40.12
C GLN A 767 -6.80 18.60 40.00
N PRO A 768 -7.00 19.47 41.01
CA PRO A 768 -6.54 20.87 40.97
C PRO A 768 -5.01 20.96 41.09
N ASP A 769 -4.42 21.99 40.45
CA ASP A 769 -2.97 22.13 40.25
C ASP A 769 -2.12 22.04 41.53
N ALA A 770 -1.29 20.99 41.60
CA ALA A 770 -0.22 20.87 42.58
C ALA A 770 1.12 21.35 41.99
N ALA A 771 1.49 22.58 42.31
CA ALA A 771 2.79 23.25 42.17
C ALA A 771 3.86 22.58 41.27
N ALA A 772 4.16 23.21 40.12
CA ALA A 772 5.32 22.86 39.31
C ALA A 772 6.64 23.18 40.03
N ASP A 773 7.58 22.23 40.06
CA ASP A 773 8.99 22.46 40.39
C ASP A 773 9.91 21.97 39.27
N ARG A 774 11.15 22.47 39.24
CA ARG A 774 12.02 22.46 38.07
C ARG A 774 13.04 21.33 38.11
N TYR A 775 13.11 20.56 37.03
CA TYR A 775 14.31 19.80 36.67
C TYR A 775 14.78 20.18 35.27
N GLN A 776 15.99 20.70 35.16
CA GLN A 776 16.65 20.93 33.87
C GLN A 776 17.36 19.64 33.45
N GLY A 777 16.70 18.86 32.58
CA GLY A 777 17.33 17.74 31.87
C GLY A 777 18.08 18.21 30.63
N GLU A 778 19.18 17.55 30.29
CA GLU A 778 20.10 17.99 29.24
C GLU A 778 19.51 17.84 27.83
N ALA A 779 19.84 18.79 26.95
CA ALA A 779 19.36 18.80 25.57
C ALA A 779 20.21 17.87 24.68
N PHE A 780 19.58 16.86 24.07
CA PHE A 780 20.20 16.11 22.98
C PHE A 780 20.49 17.02 21.80
N VAL A 781 21.77 17.28 21.54
CA VAL A 781 22.22 18.15 20.45
C VAL A 781 21.92 17.49 19.09
N SER A 782 21.15 18.18 18.25
CA SER A 782 20.97 17.78 16.86
C SER A 782 22.27 17.99 16.08
N ALA A 783 22.91 16.91 15.66
CA ALA A 783 24.15 16.94 14.90
C ALA A 783 23.89 17.38 13.45
N VAL A 784 23.93 18.69 13.20
CA VAL A 784 23.95 19.26 11.85
C VAL A 784 25.27 18.92 11.18
N ALA A 785 25.21 18.23 10.03
CA ALA A 785 26.40 17.91 9.25
C ALA A 785 26.90 19.15 8.48
N VAL A 786 28.19 19.46 8.61
CA VAL A 786 28.92 20.42 7.77
C VAL A 786 29.91 19.63 6.92
N GLU A 787 30.02 19.96 5.63
CA GLU A 787 30.87 19.21 4.70
C GLU A 787 32.37 19.50 4.89
N GLY A 788 33.20 18.44 4.75
CA GLY A 788 34.58 18.56 4.29
C GLY A 788 35.64 19.07 5.27
N GLY A 789 35.97 18.30 6.31
CA GLY A 789 37.17 18.54 7.14
C GLY A 789 37.75 17.25 7.76
N PRO A 790 39.08 17.13 7.93
CA PRO A 790 39.70 15.97 8.59
C PRO A 790 39.50 16.02 10.11
N ILE A 791 39.25 14.86 10.71
CA ILE A 791 39.04 14.72 12.16
C ILE A 791 40.38 14.82 12.90
N ILE A 792 40.45 15.73 13.87
CA ILE A 792 41.48 15.75 14.93
C ILE A 792 40.76 15.49 16.25
N ILE A 793 41.30 14.58 17.06
CA ILE A 793 40.80 14.25 18.40
C ILE A 793 41.79 14.83 19.43
N PRO A 794 41.36 15.73 20.32
CA PRO A 794 42.06 16.06 21.56
C PRO A 794 41.52 15.24 22.74
N GLU A 795 42.37 15.02 23.74
CA GLU A 795 42.05 14.30 24.98
C GLU A 795 41.49 15.25 26.08
N GLU A 796 41.14 14.69 27.24
CA GLU A 796 40.55 15.38 28.40
C GLU A 796 41.55 16.29 29.14
N GLU A 797 41.13 17.48 29.63
CA GLU A 797 41.50 17.96 30.97
C GLU A 797 40.68 19.18 31.49
N GLU A 798 41.00 19.64 32.69
CA GLU A 798 40.10 20.31 33.66
C GLU A 798 39.71 21.79 33.46
N ALA A 799 38.51 22.05 33.97
CA ALA A 799 37.93 23.30 34.49
C ALA A 799 38.82 24.52 34.85
N LYS A 800 38.26 25.71 34.58
CA LYS A 800 38.27 26.86 35.53
C LYS A 800 37.19 27.90 35.22
N ALA A 801 36.74 28.60 36.25
CA ALA A 801 35.72 29.65 36.18
C ALA A 801 36.28 31.04 36.57
N ALA A 802 35.73 32.09 35.95
CA ALA A 802 35.83 33.49 36.38
C ALA A 802 34.71 34.32 35.72
N ALA A 803 34.42 35.53 36.22
CA ALA A 803 33.30 36.36 35.79
C ALA A 803 33.61 37.88 35.78
N ALA A 804 32.60 38.68 35.40
CA ALA A 804 32.42 40.14 35.60
C ALA A 804 32.97 41.13 34.55
N GLY A 805 32.34 42.33 34.50
CA GLY A 805 32.64 43.48 33.61
C GLY A 805 31.96 43.38 32.23
N ALA A 806 30.91 44.11 31.83
CA ALA A 806 30.30 45.39 32.23
C ALA A 806 30.98 46.68 31.73
N GLU A 807 30.14 47.64 31.28
CA GLU A 807 30.43 49.03 30.87
C GLU A 807 31.23 49.24 29.55
N ALA A 808 31.03 50.33 28.75
CA ALA A 808 29.95 51.34 28.73
C ALA A 808 29.96 52.21 27.44
N GLN A 809 28.80 52.86 27.17
CA GLN A 809 28.64 54.16 26.46
C GLN A 809 29.05 54.32 24.98
N ALA A 810 28.73 55.41 24.27
CA ALA A 810 27.47 56.20 24.11
C ALA A 810 27.70 57.39 23.15
N LEU A 811 26.72 57.73 22.30
CA LEU A 811 26.47 59.00 21.53
C LEU A 811 25.46 58.62 20.40
N GLY A 812 24.42 59.36 19.98
CA GLY A 812 23.93 60.74 20.21
C GLY A 812 23.59 61.37 18.83
N SER A 813 22.50 62.13 18.56
CA SER A 813 21.36 62.63 19.36
C SER A 813 20.27 63.29 18.45
N ARG A 814 19.09 63.70 19.02
CA ARG A 814 18.04 64.64 18.47
C ARG A 814 17.06 64.10 17.39
N ARG A 815 15.91 64.75 17.06
CA ARG A 815 14.71 65.28 17.81
C ARG A 815 13.70 65.94 16.82
N GLY A 816 12.37 65.80 17.01
CA GLY A 816 11.25 66.45 16.22
C GLY A 816 10.31 65.43 15.55
N LEU A 817 8.95 65.42 15.54
CA LEU A 817 7.80 66.23 16.07
C LEU A 817 7.14 67.34 15.18
N GLU A 818 5.77 67.32 15.14
CA GLU A 818 4.76 68.32 14.63
C GLU A 818 4.69 68.56 13.08
N SER A 819 3.62 69.05 12.39
CA SER A 819 2.12 69.06 12.47
C SER A 819 1.54 69.76 11.18
N ALA A 820 0.26 69.83 10.73
CA ALA A 820 -0.98 68.99 10.75
C ALA A 820 -2.07 69.57 9.76
N ALA A 821 -3.21 68.87 9.51
CA ALA A 821 -4.44 69.24 8.72
C ALA A 821 -4.32 69.38 7.15
N GLY A 822 -5.37 69.27 6.31
CA GLY A 822 -6.74 68.69 6.43
C GLY A 822 -7.80 69.17 5.38
N VAL A 823 -8.68 68.25 4.86
CA VAL A 823 -10.09 68.43 4.32
C VAL A 823 -10.28 69.33 3.04
N PRO A 824 -11.20 69.10 2.03
CA PRO A 824 -12.53 68.40 1.99
C PRO A 824 -12.87 67.46 0.77
N PRO A 825 -14.08 66.81 0.77
CA PRO A 825 -14.77 66.16 -0.37
C PRO A 825 -15.78 67.14 -1.06
N PRO A 826 -16.86 66.78 -1.82
CA PRO A 826 -17.40 65.49 -2.32
C PRO A 826 -17.52 65.51 -3.89
N PRO A 827 -18.58 65.14 -4.67
CA PRO A 827 -19.98 64.66 -4.46
C PRO A 827 -20.31 63.27 -5.09
N ALA A 828 -21.59 62.89 -5.15
CA ALA A 828 -22.19 61.81 -5.95
C ALA A 828 -23.57 62.26 -6.54
N PRO A 829 -24.19 61.55 -7.51
CA PRO A 829 -25.55 61.84 -7.98
C PRO A 829 -26.63 60.83 -7.52
N SER A 830 -27.87 61.31 -7.41
CA SER A 830 -29.12 60.55 -7.27
C SER A 830 -29.65 60.11 -8.68
N GLU A 831 -30.80 59.44 -8.91
CA GLU A 831 -31.98 59.06 -8.10
C GLU A 831 -32.79 57.95 -8.84
N TRP A 832 -34.10 57.83 -8.54
CA TRP A 832 -35.19 57.11 -9.27
C TRP A 832 -35.62 55.71 -8.77
N LEU A 833 -36.77 55.71 -8.08
CA LEU A 833 -37.84 54.69 -8.18
C LEU A 833 -39.00 55.31 -8.99
N PRO A 834 -39.97 54.54 -9.53
CA PRO A 834 -41.17 54.20 -8.74
C PRO A 834 -41.84 52.84 -9.06
N GLU A 835 -42.80 52.42 -8.20
CA GLU A 835 -44.14 51.82 -8.50
C GLU A 835 -44.31 50.59 -9.44
N ASP A 836 -45.23 49.61 -9.24
CA ASP A 836 -46.15 49.22 -8.14
C ASP A 836 -46.84 47.84 -8.47
N VAL A 837 -47.78 47.31 -7.65
CA VAL A 837 -48.77 46.21 -7.91
C VAL A 837 -48.21 44.76 -7.95
N SER A 838 -48.77 43.66 -7.39
CA SER A 838 -49.89 43.28 -6.47
C SER A 838 -49.57 41.86 -5.89
N VAL A 839 -49.68 41.51 -4.60
CA VAL A 839 -50.88 41.26 -3.75
C VAL A 839 -51.66 39.93 -4.03
N GLU A 840 -51.42 38.92 -3.17
CA GLU A 840 -52.32 37.82 -2.68
C GLU A 840 -52.86 36.71 -3.63
N PRO A 841 -53.40 35.56 -3.11
CA PRO A 841 -53.39 34.99 -1.73
C PRO A 841 -53.04 33.47 -1.62
N SER A 842 -53.10 32.91 -0.39
CA SER A 842 -53.29 31.45 -0.09
C SER A 842 -54.82 31.13 -0.03
N PRO A 843 -55.37 29.99 0.49
CA PRO A 843 -54.86 28.71 1.04
C PRO A 843 -55.54 27.50 0.29
N PRO A 844 -56.00 26.33 0.83
CA PRO A 844 -55.80 25.65 2.13
C PRO A 844 -55.52 24.12 2.09
N GLU A 845 -55.35 23.51 3.28
CA GLU A 845 -55.52 22.07 3.55
C GLU A 845 -57.01 21.65 3.66
N PRO A 846 -57.30 20.33 3.62
CA PRO A 846 -57.83 19.62 4.80
C PRO A 846 -56.97 18.38 5.15
N ALA A 847 -56.74 17.96 6.40
CA ALA A 847 -57.64 17.64 7.53
C ALA A 847 -58.52 16.38 7.32
N ALA A 848 -58.73 15.44 8.26
CA ALA A 848 -58.16 15.17 9.60
C ALA A 848 -58.65 13.78 10.12
N GLN A 849 -58.58 13.54 11.44
CA GLN A 849 -59.17 12.46 12.28
C GLN A 849 -58.32 11.17 12.46
N THR A 850 -57.90 10.65 13.63
CA THR A 850 -58.00 10.90 15.11
C THR A 850 -58.87 9.93 15.94
N PHE A 851 -58.32 9.49 17.10
CA PHE A 851 -58.93 8.70 18.20
C PHE A 851 -59.26 7.21 17.88
N TYR A 852 -59.25 6.26 18.82
CA TYR A 852 -59.55 6.29 20.27
C TYR A 852 -58.56 5.50 21.16
N SER A 853 -58.77 5.52 22.48
CA SER A 853 -57.94 4.87 23.54
C SER A 853 -58.75 4.02 24.53
N SER A 854 -58.15 2.93 25.01
CA SER A 854 -58.40 2.16 26.26
C SER A 854 -57.19 1.22 26.47
N ASP A 855 -56.58 1.00 27.63
CA ASP A 855 -57.12 0.48 28.92
C ASP A 855 -57.57 -1.00 28.75
N GLU A 856 -57.17 -2.01 29.55
CA GLU A 856 -56.55 -2.07 30.91
C GLU A 856 -55.80 -3.43 31.14
N GLU A 857 -54.85 -3.46 32.11
CA GLU A 857 -54.44 -4.59 33.03
C GLU A 857 -53.93 -5.96 32.47
N GLU A 858 -53.27 -6.89 33.22
CA GLU A 858 -52.97 -7.02 34.67
C GLU A 858 -51.70 -7.89 34.98
N SER A 859 -50.97 -7.61 36.08
CA SER A 859 -50.10 -8.49 36.96
C SER A 859 -49.02 -9.45 36.34
N SER A 860 -48.03 -10.02 37.06
CA SER A 860 -47.66 -10.10 38.51
C SER A 860 -46.11 -10.16 38.61
N ASP A 861 -45.35 -9.38 39.39
CA ASP A 861 -45.16 -9.29 40.87
C ASP A 861 -43.83 -9.94 41.36
N GLU A 862 -43.02 -9.12 42.05
CA GLU A 862 -42.11 -9.36 43.23
C GLU A 862 -41.10 -10.56 43.25
N GLU A 863 -39.98 -10.59 44.00
CA GLU A 863 -39.37 -9.78 45.10
C GLU A 863 -37.89 -9.41 44.71
N GLY A 864 -37.03 -8.68 45.45
CA GLY A 864 -37.12 -7.94 46.72
C GLY A 864 -35.79 -7.97 47.52
N SER A 865 -35.36 -6.82 48.08
CA SER A 865 -34.13 -6.60 48.90
C SER A 865 -32.77 -6.71 48.16
N GLY A 866 -31.67 -6.09 48.63
CA GLY A 866 -31.46 -5.28 49.84
C GLY A 866 -30.19 -4.40 49.78
N GLU A 867 -30.01 -3.53 50.79
CA GLU A 867 -28.97 -2.48 50.84
C GLU A 867 -27.58 -2.99 51.26
N GLY A 868 -26.52 -2.23 50.94
CA GLY A 868 -25.18 -2.46 51.46
C GLY A 868 -24.11 -1.58 50.81
N GLY A 869 -23.76 -0.47 51.45
CA GLY A 869 -22.61 0.37 51.09
C GLY A 869 -21.72 0.62 52.30
N GLU A 870 -20.40 0.54 52.12
CA GLU A 870 -19.41 0.82 53.17
C GLU A 870 -18.17 1.50 52.57
N GLU A 871 -17.64 2.51 53.26
CA GLU A 871 -16.36 3.17 52.93
C GLU A 871 -15.19 2.33 53.50
N GLY A 872 -14.08 2.20 52.75
CA GLY A 872 -13.12 1.12 53.02
C GLY A 872 -11.62 1.42 52.82
N THR A 873 -11.18 2.67 53.01
CA THR A 873 -9.76 3.09 53.19
C THR A 873 -8.71 2.74 52.12
N ALA A 874 -7.80 3.67 51.85
CA ALA A 874 -6.58 3.40 51.10
C ALA A 874 -5.55 2.64 51.96
N ASP A 875 -4.65 1.90 51.30
CA ASP A 875 -3.34 1.53 51.84
C ASP A 875 -2.30 1.79 50.74
N ASP A 876 -1.10 2.26 51.11
CA ASP A 876 -0.03 2.59 50.16
C ASP A 876 1.08 1.51 50.12
N GLY A 877 1.72 1.34 48.96
CA GLY A 877 2.33 0.04 48.61
C GLY A 877 3.52 0.05 47.66
N SER A 878 4.34 1.10 47.67
CA SER A 878 5.64 1.21 46.96
C SER A 878 5.62 1.07 45.43
N SER A 879 5.95 2.17 44.73
CA SER A 879 6.16 2.22 43.28
C SER A 879 7.45 1.54 42.80
N GLY A 880 7.38 0.79 41.69
CA GLY A 880 8.54 0.23 40.98
C GLY A 880 8.51 0.46 39.47
N GLU A 881 9.13 1.54 39.01
CA GLU A 881 9.60 1.81 37.62
C GLU A 881 8.75 1.32 36.42
N ALA A 882 7.45 1.59 36.42
CA ALA A 882 6.56 1.42 35.27
C ALA A 882 5.71 2.68 35.00
N GLY A 883 6.34 3.82 34.67
CA GLY A 883 5.59 5.05 34.43
C GLY A 883 6.38 6.25 33.88
N ALA A 884 6.60 6.30 32.56
CA ALA A 884 7.15 7.49 31.88
C ALA A 884 6.80 7.62 30.37
N LEU A 885 5.64 7.14 29.90
CA LEU A 885 5.17 7.33 28.51
C LEU A 885 3.98 8.31 28.39
N ALA A 886 4.05 9.43 29.11
CA ALA A 886 2.97 10.42 29.19
C ALA A 886 3.40 11.90 29.17
N VAL A 887 4.64 12.24 28.77
CA VAL A 887 5.08 13.63 28.60
C VAL A 887 5.83 13.80 27.27
N GLY A 888 5.28 14.62 26.37
CA GLY A 888 5.81 14.84 25.02
C GLY A 888 4.75 14.59 23.95
N GLY A 889 4.48 15.59 23.11
CA GLY A 889 3.34 15.56 22.19
C GLY A 889 3.40 14.44 21.14
N GLU A 890 2.21 13.92 20.79
CA GLU A 890 1.92 13.26 19.51
C GLU A 890 2.86 12.09 19.17
N CYS A 891 3.06 11.18 20.13
CA CYS A 891 3.82 9.94 19.96
C CYS A 891 5.28 10.12 19.46
N ARG A 892 5.90 11.28 19.68
CA ARG A 892 7.31 11.52 19.31
C ARG A 892 8.29 10.48 19.88
N GLY A 893 7.97 9.89 21.04
CA GLY A 893 8.73 8.79 21.65
C GLY A 893 8.77 7.48 20.84
N VAL A 894 7.80 7.26 19.94
CA VAL A 894 7.83 6.17 18.94
C VAL A 894 8.19 6.69 17.54
N GLY A 895 8.84 7.86 17.45
CA GLY A 895 9.39 8.42 16.21
C GLY A 895 8.40 9.09 15.26
N TRP A 896 7.13 9.25 15.67
CA TRP A 896 6.08 9.86 14.85
C TRP A 896 6.43 11.30 14.42
N PHE A 897 5.87 11.69 13.28
CA PHE A 897 5.81 13.07 12.83
C PHE A 897 4.36 13.42 12.54
N VAL A 898 3.89 14.53 13.13
CA VAL A 898 2.56 15.07 12.90
C VAL A 898 2.72 16.53 12.50
N GLU A 899 2.24 16.88 11.31
CA GLU A 899 2.17 18.24 10.79
C GLU A 899 0.71 18.56 10.52
N ARG A 900 0.11 19.32 11.44
CA ARG A 900 -1.30 19.72 11.36
C ARG A 900 -1.43 20.91 10.43
N ILE A 901 -1.85 20.67 9.19
CA ILE A 901 -2.18 21.71 8.23
C ILE A 901 -3.71 21.89 8.26
N PRO A 902 -4.23 23.08 8.63
CA PRO A 902 -5.67 23.33 8.65
C PRO A 902 -6.29 23.14 7.26
N PHE A 903 -7.08 22.07 7.09
CA PHE A 903 -7.80 21.81 5.84
C PHE A 903 -9.06 22.66 5.80
N ASN A 904 -9.07 23.68 4.95
CA ASN A 904 -10.27 24.38 4.56
C ASN A 904 -10.76 23.76 3.24
N ARG A 905 -12.06 23.43 3.12
CA ARG A 905 -12.62 22.92 1.85
C ARG A 905 -12.46 23.90 0.67
N ALA A 906 -12.15 25.18 0.94
CA ALA A 906 -11.79 26.19 -0.07
C ALA A 906 -10.26 26.36 -0.33
N LEU A 907 -9.38 25.83 0.52
CA LEU A 907 -7.91 25.91 0.35
C LEU A 907 -7.30 24.51 0.56
N PRO A 908 -7.07 23.73 -0.51
CA PRO A 908 -6.46 22.41 -0.40
C PRO A 908 -5.01 22.51 0.05
N GLN A 909 -4.54 21.46 0.73
CA GLN A 909 -3.12 21.30 1.07
C GLN A 909 -2.30 21.12 -0.21
N LEU A 910 -1.11 21.72 -0.29
CA LEU A 910 -0.26 21.62 -1.48
C LEU A 910 1.05 20.88 -1.19
N PRO A 911 1.40 19.84 -1.99
CA PRO A 911 0.54 19.14 -2.95
C PRO A 911 -0.57 18.35 -2.25
N ALA A 912 -1.76 18.27 -2.88
CA ALA A 912 -2.87 17.46 -2.36
C ALA A 912 -2.59 15.96 -2.50
N ASP A 913 -2.04 15.57 -3.65
CA ASP A 913 -1.50 14.24 -3.95
C ASP A 913 0.04 14.30 -3.95
N LEU A 914 0.66 13.73 -2.91
CA LEU A 914 2.12 13.65 -2.79
C LEU A 914 2.74 12.71 -3.84
N PHE A 915 2.07 11.61 -4.19
CA PHE A 915 2.57 10.68 -5.20
C PHE A 915 2.69 11.39 -6.56
N GLN A 916 1.65 12.14 -6.97
CA GLN A 916 1.67 12.82 -8.26
C GLN A 916 2.73 13.94 -8.28
N ALA A 917 2.92 14.64 -7.16
CA ALA A 917 4.00 15.63 -7.03
C ALA A 917 5.40 14.99 -7.13
N GLN A 918 5.61 13.82 -6.49
CA GLN A 918 6.84 13.05 -6.61
C GLN A 918 7.07 12.54 -8.05
N LEU A 919 6.02 12.09 -8.73
CA LEU A 919 6.10 11.61 -10.11
C LEU A 919 6.46 12.74 -11.09
N VAL A 920 5.86 13.93 -10.92
CA VAL A 920 6.24 15.13 -11.68
C VAL A 920 7.69 15.51 -11.39
N ALA A 921 8.10 15.56 -10.12
CA ALA A 921 9.48 15.88 -9.74
C ALA A 921 10.50 14.85 -10.26
N ARG A 922 10.18 13.55 -10.32
CA ARG A 922 11.05 12.56 -10.98
C ARG A 922 11.14 12.82 -12.49
N LYS A 923 10.01 13.03 -13.17
CA LYS A 923 9.97 13.24 -14.62
C LYS A 923 10.69 14.51 -15.06
N LEU A 924 10.59 15.60 -14.29
CA LEU A 924 11.37 16.82 -14.50
C LEU A 924 12.88 16.56 -14.34
N ARG A 925 13.30 15.87 -13.27
CA ARG A 925 14.72 15.49 -13.07
C ARG A 925 15.26 14.60 -14.20
N GLN A 926 14.47 13.63 -14.67
CA GLN A 926 14.79 12.77 -15.83
C GLN A 926 14.82 13.53 -17.17
N ALA A 927 14.10 14.65 -17.30
CA ALA A 927 14.10 15.48 -18.51
C ALA A 927 15.33 16.41 -18.55
N VAL A 928 15.75 16.96 -17.42
CA VAL A 928 16.96 17.80 -17.31
C VAL A 928 18.26 16.99 -17.48
N SER A 929 18.20 15.66 -17.28
CA SER A 929 19.36 14.76 -17.47
C SER A 929 19.52 14.18 -18.88
N LYS A 930 18.85 14.73 -19.90
CA LYS A 930 18.83 14.24 -21.29
C LYS A 930 19.15 15.34 -22.29
#